data_AF-D3FC24-F1
#
_entry.id   AF-D3FC24-F1
#
_cell.length_a   1.000
_cell.length_b   1.000
_cell.length_c   1.000
_cell.angle_alpha   90.00
_cell.angle_beta   90.00
_cell.angle_gamma   90.00
#
_symmetry.space_group_name_H-M   'P 1'
#
loop_
_entity.id
_entity.type
_entity.pdbx_description
1 polymer ?
#
loop_
_entity_poly.entity_id
_entity_poly.type
_entity_poly.pdbx_seq_one_letter_code
_entity_poly.pdbx_strand_id
1 'polypeptide(L)'
;MRWRRVPHGVRLHRPDPWASERHGQDGALEELADDDATASLVVGCDDRGRTVVVEAQGRHEGVREVWFHGDGWSDGVGPDEAVRVLRDPAGRVVASVGLADDAPFAERWTWEDGVTRRADEASLRDALLLQARVAAFDDDGRLATLRWGSVSVAREHADEAAALLAGLDRAGDVVAEEITFDARLHRREPRLRCRDALVGLLAPAIERAVVEAVAGCDVPEPFAVELRRGDEHVVPLVRIGSAAFRDRARSTVAARHAALKLLADAQPPDGQTVSLVDLLDGEALRACRELDWALGDELQRQVGFDVSPEALGLDDDYRGGARGRAGDALDALGDELARRLNERAWKGTADPFLVLVHLGGPGRPVRPFVRAAQAVGKRRVRAFRDSIATRPPPAVEVPAAAYHDRDALQRFLAASGLAADAARLAHDVALVGLRLDAADGAEVRSRLGGPGLLAPGVDWPHAEGGRPHTFLAGIDLAELPATDELPGEGWMLVFADIDDGGEANGLVDESDNAPGAEIHVAYLEPGVAPVAATPPSRLAVVLRERRVRAVAQLTLPTSWQVGVLLGLGPVELAAYYGAVERSVGPQHGCHWILGWETGVQGYLPDDDSILLLHLADDGGLDFNFMDAGSIQFRIPHTALAAGDWSAVFAYADSC
;
A
#
# COMPACT_ATOMS: atom_id res chain seq x y z
N MET A 1 -22.29 14.16 48.58
CA MET A 1 -20.84 13.87 48.39
C MET A 1 -20.06 14.40 49.59
N ARG A 2 -19.09 13.63 50.09
CA ARG A 2 -18.15 14.09 51.14
C ARG A 2 -16.73 14.01 50.59
N TRP A 3 -16.05 15.15 50.57
CA TRP A 3 -14.64 15.26 50.24
C TRP A 3 -13.80 14.58 51.34
N ARG A 4 -12.88 13.69 50.95
CA ARG A 4 -11.85 13.18 51.85
C ARG A 4 -10.49 13.45 51.24
N ARG A 5 -9.58 13.96 52.07
CA ARG A 5 -8.18 14.16 51.73
C ARG A 5 -7.50 12.78 51.66
N VAL A 6 -6.73 12.53 50.61
CA VAL A 6 -5.95 11.29 50.47
C VAL A 6 -5.00 11.16 51.69
N PRO A 7 -4.90 9.99 52.34
CA PRO A 7 -3.95 9.80 53.44
C PRO A 7 -2.51 10.00 52.94
N HIS A 8 -1.67 10.68 53.74
CA HIS A 8 -0.23 10.70 53.50
C HIS A 8 0.31 9.26 53.49
N GLY A 9 0.82 8.82 52.34
CA GLY A 9 1.39 7.48 52.16
C GLY A 9 1.10 6.80 50.83
N VAL A 10 0.17 7.30 49.99
CA VAL A 10 -0.01 6.76 48.63
C VAL A 10 1.18 7.17 47.78
N ARG A 11 2.06 6.23 47.43
CA ARG A 11 3.04 6.43 46.35
C ARG A 11 2.30 6.23 45.04
N LEU A 12 1.94 7.34 44.39
CA LEU A 12 1.59 7.30 42.98
C LEU A 12 2.88 6.93 42.23
N HIS A 13 2.99 5.67 41.81
CA HIS A 13 3.96 5.31 40.78
C HIS A 13 3.62 6.16 39.57
N ARG A 14 4.61 6.91 39.04
CA ARG A 14 4.39 7.88 37.95
C ARG A 14 3.58 7.21 36.85
N PRO A 15 2.54 7.88 36.34
CA PRO A 15 1.76 7.33 35.27
C PRO A 15 2.65 7.24 34.05
N ASP A 16 2.55 6.09 33.42
CA ASP A 16 2.79 5.97 32.00
C ASP A 16 4.26 6.03 31.55
N PRO A 17 4.99 4.89 31.67
CA PRO A 17 6.25 4.70 30.98
C PRO A 17 6.10 4.92 29.47
N TRP A 18 4.92 4.65 28.90
CA TRP A 18 4.67 4.83 27.49
C TRP A 18 4.57 6.31 27.12
N ALA A 19 3.78 7.15 27.79
CA ALA A 19 3.75 8.60 27.48
C ALA A 19 5.12 9.28 27.71
N SER A 20 5.82 8.92 28.78
CA SER A 20 7.13 9.50 29.09
C SER A 20 8.21 9.11 28.06
N GLU A 21 8.22 7.86 27.58
CA GLU A 21 9.15 7.39 26.53
C GLU A 21 8.70 7.78 25.10
N ARG A 22 7.40 7.86 24.83
CA ARG A 22 6.80 8.30 23.54
C ARG A 22 7.02 9.79 23.26
N HIS A 23 6.85 10.63 24.28
CA HIS A 23 6.99 12.09 24.14
C HIS A 23 8.36 12.63 24.56
N GLY A 24 9.16 11.83 25.28
CA GLY A 24 10.53 12.17 25.68
C GLY A 24 10.61 13.39 26.61
N GLN A 25 9.66 13.54 27.53
CA GLN A 25 9.57 14.67 28.45
C GLN A 25 9.83 14.24 29.89
N ASP A 26 11.09 14.21 30.29
CA ASP A 26 11.47 13.98 31.70
C ASP A 26 11.37 15.27 32.55
N GLY A 27 10.61 16.29 32.13
CA GLY A 27 10.56 17.57 32.86
C GLY A 27 9.54 18.65 32.45
N ALA A 28 8.53 18.38 31.61
CA ALA A 28 7.72 19.44 31.00
C ALA A 28 6.23 19.52 31.44
N LEU A 29 5.88 19.09 32.67
CA LEU A 29 4.56 19.44 33.23
C LEU A 29 4.46 20.91 33.68
N GLU A 30 5.57 21.67 33.68
CA GLU A 30 5.52 23.12 33.98
C GLU A 30 5.14 23.99 32.78
N GLU A 31 5.17 23.49 31.54
CA GLU A 31 5.00 24.32 30.33
C GLU A 31 3.72 24.03 29.51
N LEU A 32 2.94 22.99 29.82
CA LEU A 32 1.60 22.73 29.24
C LEU A 32 0.48 23.52 29.95
N ALA A 33 0.80 24.71 30.45
CA ALA A 33 -0.13 25.58 31.16
C ALA A 33 -0.75 26.66 30.25
N ASP A 34 -1.15 26.29 29.02
CA ASP A 34 -1.99 27.14 28.16
C ASP A 34 -3.33 26.45 27.84
N ASP A 35 -4.36 27.02 28.47
CA ASP A 35 -5.83 27.06 28.33
C ASP A 35 -6.72 25.92 27.77
N ASP A 36 -6.24 24.83 27.17
CA ASP A 36 -7.14 23.72 26.76
C ASP A 36 -7.04 22.49 27.68
N ALA A 37 -7.95 22.44 28.65
CA ALA A 37 -8.06 21.39 29.66
C ALA A 37 -8.67 20.09 29.09
N THR A 38 -7.84 19.18 28.59
CA THR A 38 -8.19 17.75 28.50
C THR A 38 -7.90 17.09 29.85
N ALA A 39 -8.92 16.45 30.44
CA ALA A 39 -8.75 15.70 31.68
C ALA A 39 -7.92 14.43 31.38
N SER A 40 -6.76 14.27 32.01
CA SER A 40 -5.99 13.03 31.89
C SER A 40 -6.44 12.06 32.97
N LEU A 41 -6.90 10.86 32.56
CA LEU A 41 -7.20 9.77 33.48
C LEU A 41 -5.93 8.95 33.73
N VAL A 42 -5.52 8.84 34.99
CA VAL A 42 -4.34 8.08 35.42
C VAL A 42 -4.78 6.83 36.17
N VAL A 43 -4.41 5.65 35.69
CA VAL A 43 -4.66 4.37 36.37
C VAL A 43 -3.36 3.89 37.04
N GLY A 44 -3.36 3.75 38.37
CA GLY A 44 -2.22 3.25 39.14
C GLY A 44 -2.64 2.18 40.15
N CYS A 45 -1.69 1.60 40.90
CA CYS A 45 -1.96 0.73 42.04
C CYS A 45 -1.36 1.32 43.32
N ASP A 46 -2.09 1.21 44.44
CA ASP A 46 -1.54 1.57 45.75
C ASP A 46 -0.54 0.51 46.26
N ASP A 47 0.16 0.80 47.36
CA ASP A 47 1.13 -0.08 48.03
C ASP A 47 0.54 -1.44 48.49
N ARG A 48 -0.77 -1.67 48.28
CA ARG A 48 -1.48 -2.92 48.57
C ARG A 48 -1.98 -3.62 47.30
N GLY A 49 -1.58 -3.15 46.12
CA GLY A 49 -1.98 -3.69 44.82
C GLY A 49 -3.41 -3.34 44.42
N ARG A 50 -4.05 -2.34 45.03
CA ARG A 50 -5.41 -1.91 44.66
C ARG A 50 -5.34 -0.84 43.59
N THR A 51 -6.09 -1.04 42.50
CA THR A 51 -6.15 -0.05 41.42
C THR A 51 -6.83 1.24 41.86
N VAL A 52 -6.19 2.37 41.58
CA VAL A 52 -6.65 3.74 41.81
C VAL A 52 -6.73 4.43 40.46
N VAL A 53 -7.89 5.00 40.14
CA VAL A 53 -8.07 5.86 38.96
C VAL A 53 -8.09 7.31 39.46
N VAL A 54 -7.22 8.14 38.93
CA VAL A 54 -7.06 9.54 39.28
C VAL A 54 -7.39 10.40 38.07
N GLU A 55 -8.43 11.21 38.18
CA GLU A 55 -8.76 12.25 37.21
C GLU A 55 -7.96 13.52 37.58
N ALA A 56 -7.07 13.98 36.70
CA ALA A 56 -6.32 15.23 36.91
C ALA A 56 -7.02 16.39 36.19
N GLN A 57 -7.59 17.34 36.94
CA GLN A 57 -8.23 18.55 36.40
C GLN A 57 -7.47 19.82 36.80
N GLY A 58 -6.58 20.31 35.92
CA GLY A 58 -5.98 21.64 36.00
C GLY A 58 -5.46 22.08 37.39
N ARG A 59 -5.36 23.40 37.63
CA ARG A 59 -4.73 24.02 38.83
C ARG A 59 -5.43 23.76 40.19
N HIS A 60 -6.39 22.86 40.27
CA HIS A 60 -7.00 22.49 41.54
C HIS A 60 -6.51 21.11 41.98
N GLU A 61 -5.61 21.08 42.97
CA GLU A 61 -5.23 19.88 43.69
C GLU A 61 -6.46 19.24 44.36
N GLY A 62 -7.13 18.37 43.63
CA GLY A 62 -8.25 17.57 44.07
C GLY A 62 -8.17 16.20 43.40
N VAL A 63 -7.40 15.27 43.98
CA VAL A 63 -7.44 13.86 43.59
C VAL A 63 -8.86 13.34 43.86
N ARG A 64 -9.59 12.97 42.80
CA ARG A 64 -10.88 12.30 42.92
C ARG A 64 -10.64 10.80 42.96
N GLU A 65 -10.87 10.17 44.11
CA GLU A 65 -10.83 8.71 44.23
C GLU A 65 -12.17 8.16 43.76
N VAL A 66 -12.19 7.56 42.57
CA VAL A 66 -13.39 6.90 42.03
C VAL A 66 -13.38 5.44 42.46
N TRP A 67 -14.27 5.08 43.38
CA TRP A 67 -14.47 3.71 43.82
C TRP A 67 -15.48 3.01 42.91
N PHE A 68 -15.04 1.98 42.19
CA PHE A 68 -15.94 1.08 41.48
C PHE A 68 -16.49 0.04 42.47
N HIS A 69 -17.79 0.05 42.70
CA HIS A 69 -18.48 -0.94 43.52
C HIS A 69 -19.36 -1.82 42.61
N GLY A 70 -18.77 -2.92 42.12
CA GLY A 70 -19.45 -3.95 41.33
C GLY A 70 -19.41 -3.75 39.82
N ASP A 71 -19.91 -4.75 39.09
CA ASP A 71 -20.04 -4.77 37.64
C ASP A 71 -21.17 -3.82 37.21
N GLY A 72 -20.85 -2.54 36.96
CA GLY A 72 -21.84 -1.54 36.57
C GLY A 72 -21.25 -0.20 36.15
N TRP A 73 -21.94 0.46 35.21
CA TRP A 73 -21.62 1.79 34.70
C TRP A 73 -21.65 2.84 35.82
N SER A 74 -20.70 3.78 35.81
CA SER A 74 -20.80 4.99 36.61
C SER A 74 -21.25 6.17 35.74
N ASP A 75 -22.47 6.64 35.96
CA ASP A 75 -22.93 7.92 35.43
C ASP A 75 -22.20 9.05 36.17
N GLY A 76 -21.16 9.61 35.56
CA GLY A 76 -20.39 10.68 36.18
C GLY A 76 -19.27 11.31 35.36
N VAL A 77 -19.01 10.77 34.17
CA VAL A 77 -18.15 11.37 33.14
C VAL A 77 -19.08 11.78 31.99
N GLY A 78 -18.80 12.86 31.26
CA GLY A 78 -19.68 13.34 30.18
C GLY A 78 -20.03 12.25 29.16
N PRO A 79 -21.13 12.40 28.39
CA PRO A 79 -21.57 11.40 27.41
C PRO A 79 -20.51 10.99 26.36
N ASP A 80 -19.42 11.75 26.25
CA ASP A 80 -18.34 11.56 25.29
C ASP A 80 -17.10 10.82 25.85
N GLU A 81 -17.06 10.45 27.14
CA GLU A 81 -15.88 9.86 27.81
C GLU A 81 -16.22 8.62 28.67
N ALA A 82 -17.01 7.69 28.14
CA ALA A 82 -17.39 6.49 28.86
C ALA A 82 -16.25 5.44 28.90
N VAL A 83 -15.45 5.44 29.98
CA VAL A 83 -14.45 4.39 30.23
C VAL A 83 -15.08 3.20 30.95
N ARG A 84 -15.11 2.01 30.32
CA ARG A 84 -15.49 0.75 30.99
C ARG A 84 -14.28 0.05 31.56
N VAL A 85 -14.28 -0.21 32.87
CA VAL A 85 -13.21 -0.92 33.58
C VAL A 85 -13.65 -2.34 33.90
N LEU A 86 -12.99 -3.34 33.30
CA LEU A 86 -13.24 -4.76 33.57
C LEU A 86 -12.29 -5.26 34.67
N ARG A 87 -12.80 -6.04 35.63
CA ARG A 87 -12.00 -6.62 36.72
C ARG A 87 -11.95 -8.13 36.65
N ASP A 88 -10.84 -8.74 37.06
CA ASP A 88 -10.78 -10.18 37.28
C ASP A 88 -11.46 -10.59 38.61
N PRO A 89 -11.66 -11.90 38.88
CA PRO A 89 -12.23 -12.36 40.15
C PRO A 89 -11.43 -11.98 41.40
N ALA A 90 -10.17 -11.54 41.25
CA ALA A 90 -9.33 -11.03 42.34
C ALA A 90 -9.45 -9.50 42.51
N GLY A 91 -10.25 -8.82 41.69
CA GLY A 91 -10.54 -7.39 41.77
C GLY A 91 -9.51 -6.48 41.10
N ARG A 92 -8.56 -7.04 40.34
CA ARG A 92 -7.55 -6.29 39.58
C ARG A 92 -8.17 -5.76 38.28
N VAL A 93 -7.86 -4.53 37.89
CA VAL A 93 -8.33 -3.96 36.61
C VAL A 93 -7.63 -4.68 35.47
N VAL A 94 -8.37 -5.41 34.64
CA VAL A 94 -7.80 -6.20 33.54
C VAL A 94 -8.04 -5.55 32.20
N ALA A 95 -9.02 -4.65 32.04
CA ALA A 95 -9.10 -3.85 30.83
C ALA A 95 -9.84 -2.51 31.01
N SER A 96 -9.46 -1.49 30.22
CA SER A 96 -10.20 -0.23 30.05
C SER A 96 -10.63 -0.05 28.60
N VAL A 97 -11.90 0.22 28.34
CA VAL A 97 -12.41 0.53 26.98
C VAL A 97 -12.91 1.97 26.97
N GLY A 98 -12.46 2.80 26.03
CA GLY A 98 -12.82 4.21 25.93
C GLY A 98 -12.73 4.75 24.50
N LEU A 99 -12.90 6.07 24.33
CA LEU A 99 -12.67 6.80 23.09
C LEU A 99 -11.44 7.69 23.25
N ALA A 100 -10.53 7.67 22.27
CA ALA A 100 -9.39 8.59 22.18
C ALA A 100 -9.38 9.16 20.76
N ASP A 101 -9.41 10.49 20.62
CA ASP A 101 -9.50 11.18 19.31
C ASP A 101 -10.64 10.62 18.41
N ASP A 102 -11.83 10.42 18.99
CA ASP A 102 -13.02 9.82 18.36
C ASP A 102 -12.88 8.35 17.90
N ALA A 103 -11.78 7.67 18.25
CA ALA A 103 -11.55 6.27 17.95
C ALA A 103 -11.73 5.38 19.20
N PRO A 104 -12.51 4.28 19.12
CA PRO A 104 -12.66 3.39 20.26
C PRO A 104 -11.39 2.55 20.46
N PHE A 105 -10.95 2.46 21.72
CA PHE A 105 -9.79 1.71 22.14
C PHE A 105 -10.09 0.84 23.38
N ALA A 106 -9.30 -0.21 23.56
CA ALA A 106 -9.32 -1.10 24.70
C ALA A 106 -7.89 -1.38 25.16
N GLU A 107 -7.59 -1.23 26.43
CA GLU A 107 -6.29 -1.61 27.01
C GLU A 107 -6.46 -2.74 28.02
N ARG A 108 -5.44 -3.56 28.22
CA ARG A 108 -5.38 -4.64 29.21
C ARG A 108 -4.02 -4.63 29.88
N TRP A 109 -3.99 -4.63 31.22
CA TRP A 109 -2.74 -4.48 31.97
C TRP A 109 -2.53 -5.67 32.91
N THR A 110 -1.28 -6.13 33.01
CA THR A 110 -0.85 -7.19 33.93
C THR A 110 0.29 -6.69 34.81
N TRP A 111 0.17 -6.88 36.12
CA TRP A 111 1.19 -6.52 37.11
C TRP A 111 1.66 -7.74 37.91
N GLU A 112 2.92 -7.71 38.31
CA GLU A 112 3.55 -8.67 39.23
C GLU A 112 4.40 -7.88 40.24
N ASP A 113 4.21 -8.13 41.53
CA ASP A 113 4.91 -7.45 42.63
C ASP A 113 4.90 -5.90 42.58
N GLY A 114 3.80 -5.33 42.07
CA GLY A 114 3.63 -3.88 41.96
C GLY A 114 4.32 -3.25 40.74
N VAL A 115 4.92 -4.07 39.87
CA VAL A 115 5.53 -3.64 38.60
C VAL A 115 4.63 -4.07 37.46
N THR A 116 4.36 -3.16 36.51
CA THR A 116 3.68 -3.51 35.26
C THR A 116 4.57 -4.49 34.51
N ARG A 117 4.05 -5.67 34.18
CA ARG A 117 4.77 -6.69 33.39
C ARG A 117 4.33 -6.70 31.95
N ARG A 118 3.06 -6.39 31.70
CA ARG A 118 2.49 -6.39 30.36
C ARG A 118 1.36 -5.38 30.23
N ALA A 119 1.26 -4.73 29.07
CA ALA A 119 0.13 -3.89 28.68
C ALA A 119 -0.25 -4.23 27.24
N ASP A 120 -1.50 -4.58 26.99
CA ASP A 120 -2.05 -4.78 25.66
C ASP A 120 -2.96 -3.59 25.34
N GLU A 121 -2.94 -3.04 24.13
CA GLU A 121 -3.90 -2.04 23.63
C GLU A 121 -4.52 -2.57 22.34
N ALA A 122 -5.77 -2.27 22.07
CA ALA A 122 -6.38 -2.39 20.76
C ALA A 122 -7.13 -1.09 20.44
N SER A 123 -7.04 -0.58 19.22
CA SER A 123 -7.74 0.64 18.79
C SER A 123 -8.23 0.50 17.35
N LEU A 124 -9.39 1.08 17.04
CA LEU A 124 -9.96 1.10 15.69
C LEU A 124 -9.57 2.38 14.98
N ARG A 125 -8.78 2.29 13.91
CA ARG A 125 -8.42 3.40 13.04
C ARG A 125 -9.26 3.33 11.75
N ASP A 126 -9.89 4.44 11.39
CA ASP A 126 -10.62 4.61 10.11
C ASP A 126 -11.71 3.55 9.83
N ALA A 127 -12.41 3.09 10.88
CA ALA A 127 -13.52 2.10 10.86
C ALA A 127 -13.21 0.70 10.30
N LEU A 128 -12.02 0.47 9.72
CA LEU A 128 -11.66 -0.78 9.01
C LEU A 128 -10.36 -1.41 9.49
N LEU A 129 -9.59 -0.74 10.36
CA LEU A 129 -8.30 -1.21 10.81
C LEU A 129 -8.25 -1.31 12.33
N LEU A 130 -8.18 -2.54 12.84
CA LEU A 130 -7.94 -2.80 14.25
C LEU A 130 -6.43 -2.86 14.48
N GLN A 131 -5.90 -1.87 15.19
CA GLN A 131 -4.53 -1.86 15.69
C GLN A 131 -4.50 -2.56 17.03
N ALA A 132 -3.48 -3.39 17.29
CA ALA A 132 -3.27 -3.94 18.61
C ALA A 132 -1.80 -3.90 19.01
N ARG A 133 -1.51 -3.47 20.24
CA ARG A 133 -0.16 -3.28 20.80
C ARG A 133 0.01 -4.17 22.02
N VAL A 134 1.22 -4.66 22.25
CA VAL A 134 1.59 -5.47 23.43
C VAL A 134 2.95 -5.00 23.94
N ALA A 135 2.96 -4.28 25.05
CA ALA A 135 4.13 -3.92 25.82
C ALA A 135 4.46 -5.02 26.82
N ALA A 136 5.72 -5.41 26.93
CA ALA A 136 6.27 -6.18 28.03
C ALA A 136 7.40 -5.39 28.68
N PHE A 137 7.52 -5.49 30.00
CA PHE A 137 8.47 -4.73 30.80
C PHE A 137 9.43 -5.66 31.55
N ASP A 138 10.68 -5.23 31.72
CA ASP A 138 11.70 -5.98 32.46
C ASP A 138 11.49 -5.92 33.99
N ASP A 139 12.38 -6.56 34.75
CA ASP A 139 12.35 -6.57 36.22
C ASP A 139 12.53 -5.18 36.86
N ASP A 140 13.07 -4.22 36.11
CA ASP A 140 13.21 -2.83 36.55
C ASP A 140 12.01 -1.96 36.15
N GLY A 141 10.98 -2.54 35.50
CA GLY A 141 9.81 -1.83 35.00
C GLY A 141 10.08 -0.97 33.76
N ARG A 142 11.20 -1.22 33.04
CA ARG A 142 11.50 -0.55 31.77
C ARG A 142 10.87 -1.32 30.62
N LEU A 143 10.46 -0.62 29.58
CA LEU A 143 9.88 -1.23 28.38
C LEU A 143 10.93 -2.15 27.73
N ALA A 144 10.67 -3.46 27.77
CA ALA A 144 11.57 -4.49 27.24
C ALA A 144 11.24 -4.80 25.79
N THR A 145 9.95 -4.97 25.48
CA THR A 145 9.44 -5.13 24.12
C THR A 145 8.12 -4.38 23.99
N LEU A 146 7.91 -3.67 22.89
CA LEU A 146 6.57 -3.28 22.45
C LEU A 146 6.37 -4.00 21.12
N ARG A 147 5.24 -4.67 20.97
CA ARG A 147 4.81 -5.26 19.70
C ARG A 147 3.58 -4.50 19.25
N TRP A 148 3.40 -4.34 17.96
CA TRP A 148 2.20 -3.77 17.37
C TRP A 148 1.85 -4.62 16.15
N GLY A 149 0.56 -4.77 15.87
CA GLY A 149 0.03 -5.39 14.66
C GLY A 149 -1.24 -4.67 14.24
N SER A 150 -1.58 -4.80 12.96
CA SER A 150 -2.84 -4.29 12.42
C SER A 150 -3.59 -5.40 11.71
N VAL A 151 -4.89 -5.49 11.97
CA VAL A 151 -5.78 -6.46 11.34
C VAL A 151 -6.90 -5.68 10.68
N SER A 152 -7.10 -5.89 9.37
CA SER A 152 -8.28 -5.37 8.72
C SER A 152 -9.51 -6.09 9.29
N VAL A 153 -10.44 -5.33 9.84
CA VAL A 153 -11.71 -5.85 10.34
C VAL A 153 -12.72 -5.70 9.22
N ALA A 154 -13.32 -6.82 8.79
CA ALA A 154 -14.41 -6.78 7.83
C ALA A 154 -15.55 -5.91 8.40
N ARG A 155 -16.14 -5.09 7.53
CA ARG A 155 -17.17 -4.08 7.83
C ARG A 155 -18.44 -4.64 8.52
N GLU A 156 -18.55 -5.97 8.63
CA GLU A 156 -19.72 -6.73 9.05
C GLU A 156 -19.85 -6.91 10.58
N HIS A 157 -18.87 -6.47 11.38
CA HIS A 157 -18.93 -6.61 12.84
C HIS A 157 -19.69 -5.45 13.50
N ALA A 158 -21.00 -5.62 13.67
CA ALA A 158 -21.90 -4.66 14.33
C ALA A 158 -21.68 -4.48 15.86
N ASP A 159 -20.59 -5.00 16.43
CA ASP A 159 -20.23 -4.83 17.84
C ASP A 159 -18.74 -4.51 17.97
N GLU A 160 -18.42 -3.22 17.90
CA GLU A 160 -17.06 -2.66 17.97
C GLU A 160 -16.32 -3.11 19.24
N ALA A 161 -17.02 -3.27 20.37
CA ALA A 161 -16.41 -3.71 21.62
C ALA A 161 -16.01 -5.19 21.58
N ALA A 162 -16.82 -6.04 20.95
CA ALA A 162 -16.46 -7.45 20.73
C ALA A 162 -15.29 -7.58 19.75
N ALA A 163 -15.22 -6.72 18.72
CA ALA A 163 -14.09 -6.67 17.80
C ALA A 163 -12.80 -6.22 18.50
N LEU A 164 -12.84 -5.19 19.35
CA LEU A 164 -11.70 -4.73 20.15
C LEU A 164 -11.19 -5.79 21.13
N LEU A 165 -12.09 -6.48 21.83
CA LEU A 165 -11.73 -7.56 22.76
C LEU A 165 -11.15 -8.79 22.03
N ALA A 166 -11.75 -9.18 20.90
CA ALA A 166 -11.18 -10.21 20.03
C ALA A 166 -9.82 -9.79 19.45
N GLY A 167 -9.64 -8.49 19.19
CA GLY A 167 -8.35 -7.89 18.85
C GLY A 167 -7.31 -8.04 19.92
N LEU A 168 -7.63 -7.71 21.18
CA LEU A 168 -6.74 -7.89 22.32
C LEU A 168 -6.36 -9.36 22.55
N ASP A 169 -7.30 -10.28 22.37
CA ASP A 169 -7.02 -11.71 22.50
C ASP A 169 -6.09 -12.19 21.36
N ARG A 170 -6.33 -11.75 20.11
CA ARG A 170 -5.41 -12.01 19.00
C ARG A 170 -4.05 -11.33 19.19
N ALA A 171 -4.00 -10.14 19.78
CA ALA A 171 -2.76 -9.41 20.07
C ALA A 171 -1.81 -10.24 20.94
N GLY A 172 -2.38 -11.01 21.89
CA GLY A 172 -1.61 -11.92 22.70
C GLY A 172 -1.03 -13.13 21.96
N ASP A 173 -1.60 -13.45 20.80
CA ASP A 173 -1.18 -14.51 19.90
C ASP A 173 -0.36 -14.00 18.70
N VAL A 174 -0.15 -12.68 18.57
CA VAL A 174 0.66 -12.08 17.48
C VAL A 174 2.06 -12.70 17.50
N VAL A 175 2.30 -13.52 16.50
CA VAL A 175 3.57 -14.21 16.25
C VAL A 175 4.59 -13.17 15.77
N ALA A 176 5.88 -13.41 16.00
CA ALA A 176 6.96 -12.44 15.73
C ALA A 176 7.01 -11.92 14.28
N GLU A 177 6.34 -12.59 13.34
CA GLU A 177 6.30 -12.25 11.92
C GLU A 177 5.32 -11.09 11.58
N GLU A 178 4.43 -10.71 12.51
CA GLU A 178 3.44 -9.63 12.33
C GLU A 178 3.74 -8.35 13.14
N ILE A 179 4.95 -8.23 13.70
CA ILE A 179 5.36 -7.05 14.50
C ILE A 179 5.67 -5.86 13.58
N THR A 180 4.84 -4.81 13.65
CA THR A 180 5.03 -3.56 12.89
C THR A 180 5.74 -2.45 13.68
N PHE A 181 5.91 -2.59 15.00
CA PHE A 181 6.69 -1.65 15.83
C PHE A 181 7.41 -2.39 16.95
N ASP A 182 8.71 -2.13 17.13
CA ASP A 182 9.54 -2.70 18.20
C ASP A 182 10.19 -1.58 19.01
N ALA A 183 9.88 -1.45 20.31
CA ALA A 183 10.47 -0.42 21.18
C ALA A 183 12.01 -0.43 21.23
N ARG A 184 12.64 -1.60 20.98
CA ARG A 184 14.10 -1.69 20.83
C ARG A 184 14.61 -0.89 19.63
N LEU A 185 13.75 -0.44 18.72
CA LEU A 185 14.06 0.35 17.54
C LEU A 185 13.65 1.83 17.65
N HIS A 186 12.80 2.18 18.61
CA HIS A 186 12.15 3.50 18.66
C HIS A 186 12.50 4.37 19.87
N ARG A 187 13.45 3.95 20.70
CA ARG A 187 13.94 4.78 21.81
C ARG A 187 14.75 5.98 21.30
N ARG A 188 14.42 7.19 21.77
CA ARG A 188 15.22 8.40 21.50
C ARG A 188 16.64 8.23 22.04
N GLU A 189 17.63 8.29 21.15
CA GLU A 189 19.04 8.24 21.52
C GLU A 189 19.68 9.63 21.35
N PRO A 190 20.29 10.19 22.40
CA PRO A 190 20.53 11.64 22.46
C PRO A 190 21.62 12.16 21.51
N ARG A 191 22.49 11.31 20.93
CA ARG A 191 23.60 11.76 20.06
C ARG A 191 24.04 10.68 19.07
N LEU A 192 24.08 11.06 17.78
CA LEU A 192 24.74 10.28 16.73
C LEU A 192 26.25 10.22 16.99
N ARG A 193 26.79 9.03 17.21
CA ARG A 193 28.24 8.79 17.23
C ARG A 193 28.89 9.22 15.90
N CYS A 194 30.20 9.45 15.88
CA CYS A 194 30.87 9.75 14.62
C CYS A 194 30.79 8.55 13.66
N ARG A 195 30.84 8.84 12.35
CA ARG A 195 30.71 7.86 11.27
C ARG A 195 31.52 6.58 11.52
N ASP A 196 32.81 6.73 11.82
CA ASP A 196 33.74 5.60 11.93
C ASP A 196 33.45 4.75 13.19
N ALA A 197 32.95 5.35 14.28
CA ALA A 197 32.54 4.63 15.47
C ALA A 197 31.26 3.81 15.23
N LEU A 198 30.29 4.36 14.49
CA LEU A 198 29.09 3.62 14.09
C LEU A 198 29.43 2.44 13.20
N VAL A 199 30.24 2.66 12.15
CA VAL A 199 30.64 1.59 11.22
C VAL A 199 31.45 0.51 11.94
N GLY A 200 32.40 0.90 12.80
CA GLY A 200 33.24 -0.02 13.57
C GLY A 200 32.45 -0.90 14.53
N LEU A 201 31.34 -0.40 15.07
CA LEU A 201 30.44 -1.17 15.93
C LEU A 201 29.47 -2.04 15.12
N LEU A 202 28.76 -1.44 14.16
CA LEU A 202 27.64 -2.07 13.47
C LEU A 202 28.10 -3.14 12.48
N ALA A 203 29.19 -2.92 11.74
CA ALA A 203 29.58 -3.86 10.69
C ALA A 203 29.91 -5.26 11.24
N PRO A 204 30.70 -5.42 12.32
CA PRO A 204 30.95 -6.74 12.91
C PRO A 204 29.71 -7.37 13.54
N ALA A 205 28.82 -6.57 14.14
CA ALA A 205 27.59 -7.07 14.77
C ALA A 205 26.61 -7.61 13.72
N ILE A 206 26.36 -6.83 12.67
CA ILE A 206 25.52 -7.24 11.54
C ILE A 206 26.14 -8.43 10.81
N GLU A 207 27.47 -8.46 10.60
CA GLU A 207 28.13 -9.62 10.00
C GLU A 207 27.85 -10.93 10.75
N ARG A 208 27.97 -10.92 12.08
CA ARG A 208 27.65 -12.10 12.91
C ARG A 208 26.18 -12.49 12.79
N ALA A 209 25.27 -11.52 12.92
CA ALA A 209 23.84 -11.73 12.82
C ALA A 209 23.43 -12.32 11.45
N VAL A 210 24.01 -11.84 10.36
CA VAL A 210 23.76 -12.38 9.01
C VAL A 210 24.23 -13.83 8.90
N VAL A 211 25.44 -14.14 9.40
CA VAL A 211 25.98 -15.50 9.35
C VAL A 211 25.13 -16.46 10.19
N GLU A 212 24.64 -16.01 11.35
CA GLU A 212 23.74 -16.78 12.21
C GLU A 212 22.38 -17.00 11.55
N ALA A 213 21.76 -15.96 10.99
CA ALA A 213 20.50 -16.05 10.24
C ALA A 213 20.60 -17.06 9.10
N VAL A 214 21.70 -17.04 8.35
CA VAL A 214 21.93 -17.95 7.22
C VAL A 214 22.22 -19.37 7.68
N ALA A 215 22.92 -19.56 8.80
CA ALA A 215 23.15 -20.90 9.34
C ALA A 215 21.86 -21.55 9.88
N GLY A 216 20.89 -20.73 10.30
CA GLY A 216 19.59 -21.16 10.80
C GLY A 216 18.48 -21.25 9.76
N CYS A 217 18.74 -20.90 8.50
CA CYS A 217 17.71 -20.92 7.46
C CYS A 217 17.53 -22.32 6.84
N ASP A 218 16.28 -22.68 6.53
CA ASP A 218 15.93 -23.94 5.87
C ASP A 218 15.89 -23.82 4.32
N VAL A 219 16.55 -22.80 3.76
CA VAL A 219 16.57 -22.54 2.32
C VAL A 219 17.49 -23.55 1.60
N PRO A 220 17.01 -24.29 0.59
CA PRO A 220 17.82 -25.29 -0.11
C PRO A 220 19.11 -24.73 -0.73
N GLU A 221 20.21 -25.47 -0.56
CA GLU A 221 21.50 -25.18 -1.21
C GLU A 221 21.44 -25.50 -2.74
N PRO A 222 22.13 -24.72 -3.60
CA PRO A 222 22.85 -23.49 -3.27
C PRO A 222 21.91 -22.30 -3.08
N PHE A 223 22.25 -21.29 -2.25
CA PHE A 223 21.42 -20.09 -2.06
C PHE A 223 22.18 -18.77 -2.32
N ALA A 224 21.42 -17.67 -2.50
CA ALA A 224 21.88 -16.29 -2.60
C ALA A 224 21.41 -15.47 -1.40
N VAL A 225 22.18 -14.43 -1.04
CA VAL A 225 21.91 -13.60 0.15
C VAL A 225 21.90 -12.12 -0.23
N GLU A 226 20.84 -11.43 0.18
CA GLU A 226 20.66 -9.99 0.07
C GLU A 226 20.52 -9.39 1.46
N LEU A 227 21.24 -8.30 1.73
CA LEU A 227 21.11 -7.52 2.95
C LEU A 227 20.49 -6.17 2.59
N ARG A 228 19.34 -5.84 3.18
CA ARG A 228 18.62 -4.58 2.93
C ARG A 228 18.41 -3.81 4.21
N ARG A 229 18.15 -2.52 4.06
CA ARG A 229 17.54 -1.73 5.14
C ARG A 229 16.11 -2.23 5.35
N GLY A 230 15.61 -2.22 6.59
CA GLY A 230 14.17 -2.33 6.83
C GLY A 230 13.41 -1.20 6.13
N ASP A 231 12.14 -1.46 5.83
CA ASP A 231 11.29 -0.46 5.18
C ASP A 231 11.05 0.74 6.09
N GLU A 232 10.91 0.49 7.39
CA GLU A 232 10.63 1.50 8.42
C GLU A 232 11.86 1.87 9.28
N HIS A 233 12.87 1.00 9.38
CA HIS A 233 14.01 1.19 10.28
C HIS A 233 15.37 0.90 9.62
N VAL A 234 16.43 1.49 10.18
CA VAL A 234 17.83 1.20 9.82
C VAL A 234 18.25 -0.25 10.09
N VAL A 235 17.58 -0.96 11.01
CA VAL A 235 17.95 -2.36 11.28
C VAL A 235 17.83 -3.18 10.00
N PRO A 236 18.92 -3.85 9.57
CA PRO A 236 18.87 -4.57 8.32
C PRO A 236 18.00 -5.83 8.39
N LEU A 237 17.45 -6.20 7.24
CA LEU A 237 16.80 -7.47 6.99
C LEU A 237 17.71 -8.30 6.07
N VAL A 238 17.80 -9.60 6.33
CA VAL A 238 18.49 -10.55 5.44
C VAL A 238 17.45 -11.32 4.66
N ARG A 239 17.63 -11.38 3.34
CA ARG A 239 16.84 -12.22 2.44
C ARG A 239 17.72 -13.32 1.88
N ILE A 240 17.23 -14.54 1.96
CA ILE A 240 17.92 -15.75 1.52
C ILE A 240 17.01 -16.42 0.50
N GLY A 241 17.52 -16.69 -0.69
CA GLY A 241 16.74 -17.34 -1.75
C GLY A 241 17.48 -18.52 -2.37
N SER A 242 16.78 -19.63 -2.58
CA SER A 242 17.33 -20.85 -3.14
C SER A 242 17.73 -20.66 -4.60
N ALA A 243 18.69 -21.45 -5.08
CA ALA A 243 19.04 -21.47 -6.49
C ALA A 243 17.89 -22.03 -7.34
N ALA A 244 17.05 -22.90 -6.79
CA ALA A 244 15.87 -23.42 -7.47
C ALA A 244 14.84 -22.31 -7.73
N PHE A 245 14.52 -21.51 -6.71
CA PHE A 245 13.68 -20.31 -6.84
C PHE A 245 14.20 -19.38 -7.93
N ARG A 246 15.49 -19.07 -7.83
CA ARG A 246 16.22 -18.22 -8.76
C ARG A 246 16.21 -18.78 -10.19
N ASP A 247 16.35 -20.10 -10.36
CA ASP A 247 16.35 -20.75 -11.67
C ASP A 247 14.93 -20.78 -12.28
N ARG A 248 13.89 -20.91 -11.46
CA ARG A 248 12.48 -20.74 -11.88
C ARG A 248 12.17 -19.29 -12.26
N ALA A 249 12.52 -18.32 -11.40
CA ALA A 249 12.41 -16.90 -11.71
C ALA A 249 13.09 -16.54 -13.04
N ARG A 250 14.23 -17.18 -13.32
CA ARG A 250 14.99 -17.01 -14.56
C ARG A 250 14.37 -17.61 -15.81
N SER A 251 13.68 -18.75 -15.71
CA SER A 251 12.98 -19.33 -16.86
C SER A 251 11.75 -18.52 -17.26
N THR A 252 11.23 -17.76 -16.31
CA THR A 252 9.90 -17.17 -16.38
C THR A 252 9.95 -15.67 -16.69
N VAL A 253 11.01 -14.97 -16.28
CA VAL A 253 11.09 -13.51 -16.42
C VAL A 253 12.07 -13.07 -17.51
N ALA A 254 11.55 -12.34 -18.51
CA ALA A 254 12.35 -11.82 -19.62
C ALA A 254 13.36 -10.74 -19.20
N ALA A 255 13.08 -10.00 -18.12
CA ALA A 255 13.92 -8.90 -17.63
C ALA A 255 14.88 -9.33 -16.52
N ARG A 256 16.20 -9.26 -16.81
CA ARG A 256 17.29 -9.61 -15.87
C ARG A 256 17.22 -8.90 -14.50
N HIS A 257 16.60 -7.72 -14.42
CA HIS A 257 16.46 -6.96 -13.17
C HIS A 257 15.33 -7.47 -12.27
N ALA A 258 14.26 -8.04 -12.85
CA ALA A 258 13.11 -8.50 -12.09
C ALA A 258 13.41 -9.75 -11.25
N ALA A 259 14.33 -10.61 -11.67
CA ALA A 259 14.75 -11.78 -10.89
C ALA A 259 15.37 -11.43 -9.51
N LEU A 260 15.96 -10.23 -9.34
CA LEU A 260 16.44 -9.77 -8.04
C LEU A 260 15.32 -9.15 -7.20
N LYS A 261 14.34 -8.51 -7.85
CA LYS A 261 13.12 -8.06 -7.16
C LYS A 261 12.38 -9.25 -6.58
N LEU A 262 12.35 -10.38 -7.29
CA LEU A 262 11.71 -11.61 -6.84
C LEU A 262 12.34 -12.23 -5.57
N LEU A 263 13.62 -11.98 -5.26
CA LEU A 263 14.17 -12.38 -3.95
C LEU A 263 13.47 -11.67 -2.78
N ALA A 264 12.88 -10.50 -3.01
CA ALA A 264 12.04 -9.82 -2.04
C ALA A 264 10.77 -10.60 -1.69
N ASP A 265 10.25 -11.31 -2.67
CA ASP A 265 8.94 -11.95 -2.62
C ASP A 265 9.06 -13.47 -2.41
N ALA A 266 10.29 -13.98 -2.28
CA ALA A 266 10.56 -15.40 -2.09
C ALA A 266 10.07 -15.87 -0.70
N GLN A 267 9.12 -16.79 -0.70
CA GLN A 267 8.53 -17.40 0.49
C GLN A 267 9.09 -18.81 0.73
N PRO A 268 8.99 -19.35 1.96
CA PRO A 268 9.37 -20.73 2.24
C PRO A 268 8.65 -21.73 1.31
N PRO A 269 9.31 -22.80 0.86
CA PRO A 269 10.68 -23.23 1.23
C PRO A 269 11.78 -22.55 0.41
N ASP A 270 11.43 -21.66 -0.51
CA ASP A 270 12.29 -21.18 -1.59
C ASP A 270 12.99 -19.86 -1.28
N GLY A 271 12.51 -19.14 -0.28
CA GLY A 271 13.23 -18.05 0.35
C GLY A 271 12.79 -17.83 1.78
N GLN A 272 13.56 -17.00 2.48
CA GLN A 272 13.29 -16.59 3.85
C GLN A 272 13.77 -15.15 4.04
N THR A 273 12.93 -14.33 4.68
CA THR A 273 13.33 -13.02 5.18
C THR A 273 13.52 -13.13 6.69
N VAL A 274 14.69 -12.74 7.18
CA VAL A 274 15.03 -12.76 8.61
C VAL A 274 15.31 -11.34 9.05
N SER A 275 14.54 -10.86 10.02
CA SER A 275 14.87 -9.63 10.73
C SER A 275 16.09 -9.85 11.61
N LEU A 276 17.09 -8.97 11.52
CA LEU A 276 18.28 -9.09 12.35
C LEU A 276 18.08 -8.54 13.77
N VAL A 277 16.91 -7.99 14.09
CA VAL A 277 16.64 -7.35 15.39
C VAL A 277 16.95 -8.29 16.57
N ASP A 278 16.56 -9.55 16.48
CA ASP A 278 16.76 -10.54 17.55
C ASP A 278 18.17 -11.14 17.59
N LEU A 279 18.98 -10.88 16.56
CA LEU A 279 20.35 -11.36 16.43
C LEU A 279 21.39 -10.28 16.73
N LEU A 280 20.95 -9.04 16.93
CA LEU A 280 21.80 -7.91 17.30
C LEU A 280 21.84 -7.73 18.81
N ASP A 281 23.02 -7.47 19.35
CA ASP A 281 23.17 -7.10 20.75
C ASP A 281 22.63 -5.69 21.04
N GLY A 282 22.43 -5.38 22.33
CA GLY A 282 21.84 -4.10 22.74
C GLY A 282 22.65 -2.86 22.31
N GLU A 283 23.96 -2.98 22.12
CA GLU A 283 24.79 -1.86 21.66
C GLU A 283 24.63 -1.64 20.15
N ALA A 284 24.57 -2.70 19.36
CA ALA A 284 24.29 -2.63 17.93
C ALA A 284 22.87 -2.09 17.67
N LEU A 285 21.86 -2.59 18.40
CA LEU A 285 20.49 -2.06 18.31
C LEU A 285 20.46 -0.57 18.64
N ARG A 286 21.18 -0.14 19.68
CA ARG A 286 21.32 1.27 20.03
C ARG A 286 21.92 2.11 18.90
N ALA A 287 22.99 1.63 18.26
CA ALA A 287 23.58 2.34 17.13
C ALA A 287 22.68 2.36 15.88
N CYS A 288 21.88 1.31 15.65
CA CYS A 288 20.84 1.34 14.61
C CYS A 288 19.81 2.43 14.92
N ARG A 289 19.36 2.58 16.17
CA ARG A 289 18.46 3.68 16.59
C ARG A 289 19.07 5.06 16.41
N GLU A 290 20.35 5.24 16.74
CA GLU A 290 21.05 6.51 16.51
C GLU A 290 21.02 6.90 15.02
N LEU A 291 21.24 5.94 14.12
CA LEU A 291 21.14 6.16 12.68
C LEU A 291 19.69 6.42 12.25
N ASP A 292 18.74 5.63 12.73
CA ASP A 292 17.33 5.74 12.37
C ASP A 292 16.77 7.11 12.73
N TRP A 293 17.04 7.56 13.96
CA TRP A 293 16.65 8.88 14.45
C TRP A 293 17.30 10.02 13.65
N ALA A 294 18.56 9.87 13.25
CA ALA A 294 19.25 10.88 12.44
C ALA A 294 18.79 10.91 10.97
N LEU A 295 18.17 9.83 10.48
CA LEU A 295 17.64 9.69 9.11
C LEU A 295 16.15 9.98 9.00
N GLY A 296 15.42 9.76 10.08
CA GLY A 296 13.97 9.81 10.11
C GLY A 296 13.43 11.19 9.76
N ASP A 297 12.48 11.18 8.82
CA ASP A 297 11.44 12.20 8.67
C ASP A 297 10.36 12.06 9.77
N GLU A 298 10.62 11.34 10.87
CA GLU A 298 9.69 11.24 12.02
C GLU A 298 9.32 12.63 12.55
N LEU A 299 10.24 13.59 12.48
CA LEU A 299 10.01 15.00 12.80
C LEU A 299 9.21 15.77 11.72
N GLN A 300 9.04 15.19 10.53
CA GLN A 300 8.19 15.70 9.46
C GLN A 300 6.80 15.03 9.48
N ARG A 301 6.73 13.74 9.86
CA ARG A 301 5.48 12.98 9.98
C ARG A 301 4.73 13.25 11.29
N GLN A 302 5.41 13.40 12.43
CA GLN A 302 4.77 13.72 13.71
C GLN A 302 4.23 15.16 13.76
N VAL A 303 4.69 16.04 12.88
CA VAL A 303 4.30 17.45 12.84
C VAL A 303 3.28 17.72 11.72
N GLY A 304 2.73 16.67 11.10
CA GLY A 304 1.56 16.71 10.21
C GLY A 304 1.40 18.00 9.39
N PHE A 305 2.14 18.12 8.29
CA PHE A 305 2.06 19.22 7.32
C PHE A 305 2.46 20.65 7.81
N ASP A 306 3.21 21.33 6.93
CA ASP A 306 3.47 22.78 6.84
C ASP A 306 4.24 23.56 7.91
N VAL A 307 4.82 22.92 8.93
CA VAL A 307 5.81 23.65 9.75
C VAL A 307 7.14 23.66 9.01
N SER A 308 7.40 24.75 8.25
CA SER A 308 8.68 24.94 7.59
C SER A 308 9.81 24.87 8.64
N PRO A 309 11.00 24.32 8.31
CA PRO A 309 12.12 24.27 9.23
C PRO A 309 12.43 25.62 9.90
N GLU A 310 12.13 26.72 9.21
CA GLU A 310 12.28 28.10 9.68
C GLU A 310 11.36 28.40 10.88
N ALA A 311 10.14 27.85 10.90
CA ALA A 311 9.19 28.03 12.00
C ALA A 311 9.63 27.33 13.31
N LEU A 312 10.52 26.34 13.22
CA LEU A 312 11.12 25.68 14.40
C LEU A 312 12.45 26.32 14.85
N GLY A 313 12.91 27.39 14.17
CA GLY A 313 14.18 28.04 14.48
C GLY A 313 15.39 27.11 14.32
N LEU A 314 15.26 26.04 13.55
CA LEU A 314 16.33 25.10 13.28
C LEU A 314 17.10 25.59 12.05
N ASP A 315 18.33 26.03 12.24
CA ASP A 315 19.23 26.41 11.14
C ASP A 315 19.33 25.28 10.10
N ASP A 316 19.32 25.63 8.81
CA ASP A 316 19.46 24.70 7.67
C ASP A 316 20.72 23.81 7.81
N ASP A 317 21.78 24.31 8.43
CA ASP A 317 23.01 23.59 8.73
C ASP A 317 22.81 22.40 9.69
N TYR A 318 21.81 22.45 10.57
CA TYR A 318 21.57 21.41 11.57
C TYR A 318 20.94 20.15 10.94
N ARG A 319 19.93 20.34 10.08
CA ARG A 319 19.22 19.22 9.42
C ARG A 319 20.03 18.65 8.25
N GLY A 320 20.64 19.49 7.42
CA GLY A 320 21.54 19.04 6.36
C GLY A 320 22.75 18.27 6.92
N GLY A 321 23.27 18.71 8.07
CA GLY A 321 24.41 18.09 8.72
C GLY A 321 24.12 16.71 9.32
N ALA A 322 23.07 16.55 10.12
CA ALA A 322 22.80 15.27 10.80
C ALA A 322 22.33 14.18 9.82
N ARG A 323 21.36 14.50 8.95
CA ARG A 323 20.85 13.57 7.92
C ARG A 323 21.94 13.22 6.92
N GLY A 324 22.75 14.20 6.51
CA GLY A 324 23.91 13.99 5.66
C GLY A 324 24.94 13.05 6.30
N ARG A 325 25.33 13.29 7.55
CA ARG A 325 26.27 12.43 8.30
C ARG A 325 25.74 11.02 8.50
N ALA A 326 24.45 10.85 8.79
CA ALA A 326 23.84 9.54 8.93
C ALA A 326 23.75 8.81 7.59
N GLY A 327 23.43 9.52 6.51
CA GLY A 327 23.51 8.98 5.14
C GLY A 327 24.91 8.52 4.77
N ASP A 328 25.93 9.33 5.07
CA ASP A 328 27.34 8.96 4.85
C ASP A 328 27.77 7.77 5.72
N ALA A 329 27.26 7.67 6.96
CA ALA A 329 27.49 6.53 7.83
C ALA A 329 26.83 5.25 7.30
N LEU A 330 25.62 5.33 6.75
CA LEU A 330 24.98 4.19 6.10
C LEU A 330 25.71 3.74 4.84
N ASP A 331 26.18 4.68 4.01
CA ASP A 331 26.94 4.34 2.81
C ASP A 331 28.25 3.63 3.18
N ALA A 332 28.98 4.17 4.17
CA ALA A 332 30.22 3.56 4.68
C ALA A 332 29.97 2.20 5.35
N LEU A 333 28.87 2.06 6.11
CA LEU A 333 28.46 0.79 6.70
C LEU A 333 28.15 -0.24 5.61
N GLY A 334 27.43 0.16 4.56
CA GLY A 334 27.13 -0.68 3.41
C GLY A 334 28.40 -1.17 2.71
N ASP A 335 29.36 -0.28 2.47
CA ASP A 335 30.65 -0.63 1.84
C ASP A 335 31.47 -1.61 2.70
N GLU A 336 31.54 -1.37 4.01
CA GLU A 336 32.27 -2.25 4.94
C GLU A 336 31.60 -3.62 5.08
N LEU A 337 30.27 -3.68 5.11
CA LEU A 337 29.53 -4.95 5.11
C LEU A 337 29.70 -5.72 3.80
N ALA A 338 29.68 -5.03 2.66
CA ALA A 338 29.93 -5.65 1.37
C ALA A 338 31.33 -6.26 1.29
N ARG A 339 32.33 -5.59 1.89
CA ARG A 339 33.68 -6.14 2.05
C ARG A 339 33.66 -7.41 2.90
N ARG A 340 33.23 -7.31 4.16
CA ARG A 340 33.25 -8.40 5.16
C ARG A 340 32.46 -9.63 4.73
N LEU A 341 31.20 -9.45 4.35
CA LEU A 341 30.29 -10.55 4.02
C LEU A 341 30.75 -11.32 2.77
N ASN A 342 31.53 -10.70 1.89
CA ASN A 342 32.04 -11.35 0.68
C ASN A 342 33.50 -11.86 0.80
N GLU A 343 34.18 -11.67 1.92
CA GLU A 343 35.57 -12.13 2.14
C GLU A 343 35.72 -13.65 1.97
N ARG A 344 34.72 -14.41 2.40
CA ARG A 344 34.68 -15.88 2.32
C ARG A 344 33.32 -16.37 1.84
N ALA A 345 33.33 -17.46 1.08
CA ALA A 345 32.09 -18.20 0.80
C ALA A 345 31.59 -18.90 2.06
N TRP A 346 30.27 -18.98 2.22
CA TRP A 346 29.65 -19.73 3.30
C TRP A 346 29.28 -21.12 2.81
N LYS A 347 29.09 -22.05 3.75
CA LYS A 347 28.63 -23.39 3.38
C LYS A 347 27.24 -23.27 2.73
N GLY A 348 27.06 -23.94 1.60
CA GLY A 348 25.77 -23.96 0.90
C GLY A 348 25.46 -22.77 0.00
N THR A 349 26.38 -21.82 -0.17
CA THR A 349 26.13 -20.70 -1.07
C THR A 349 26.41 -21.04 -2.53
N ALA A 350 25.76 -20.33 -3.45
CA ALA A 350 26.03 -20.48 -4.89
C ALA A 350 27.48 -20.13 -5.24
N ASP A 351 28.10 -20.86 -6.17
CA ASP A 351 29.42 -20.54 -6.73
C ASP A 351 29.25 -19.84 -8.10
N PRO A 352 29.83 -18.64 -8.32
CA PRO A 352 30.57 -17.83 -7.34
C PRO A 352 29.65 -17.16 -6.32
N PHE A 353 30.10 -17.14 -5.06
CA PHE A 353 29.32 -16.53 -3.98
C PHE A 353 29.36 -15.00 -4.04
N LEU A 354 28.21 -14.37 -3.84
CA LEU A 354 28.06 -12.94 -3.67
C LEU A 354 26.92 -12.60 -2.71
N VAL A 355 27.18 -11.71 -1.74
CA VAL A 355 26.16 -11.04 -0.93
C VAL A 355 25.92 -9.65 -1.49
N LEU A 356 24.67 -9.32 -1.79
CA LEU A 356 24.26 -8.00 -2.28
C LEU A 356 23.83 -7.12 -1.10
N VAL A 357 24.52 -6.00 -0.89
CA VAL A 357 24.25 -5.08 0.24
C VAL A 357 23.59 -3.79 -0.26
N HIS A 358 22.32 -3.62 0.10
CA HIS A 358 21.43 -2.53 -0.29
C HIS A 358 21.31 -1.42 0.78
N LEU A 359 22.26 -1.35 1.72
CA LEU A 359 22.30 -0.32 2.76
C LEU A 359 22.88 0.99 2.24
N GLY A 360 22.17 2.11 2.32
CA GLY A 360 22.71 3.41 1.94
C GLY A 360 21.84 4.57 2.39
N GLY A 361 22.36 5.78 2.26
CA GLY A 361 21.67 6.99 2.68
C GLY A 361 20.36 7.23 1.89
N PRO A 362 19.32 7.81 2.51
CA PRO A 362 18.08 8.16 1.83
C PRO A 362 18.35 9.13 0.66
N GLY A 363 17.62 8.98 -0.44
CA GLY A 363 17.77 9.79 -1.65
C GLY A 363 19.02 9.45 -2.49
N ARG A 364 19.87 8.51 -2.05
CA ARG A 364 21.03 8.05 -2.83
C ARG A 364 20.74 6.66 -3.42
N PRO A 365 20.72 6.51 -4.76
CA PRO A 365 20.45 5.21 -5.36
C PRO A 365 21.57 4.22 -5.04
N VAL A 366 21.26 3.21 -4.21
CA VAL A 366 22.22 2.16 -3.86
C VAL A 366 22.41 1.22 -5.05
N ARG A 367 23.67 1.07 -5.48
CA ARG A 367 24.04 0.17 -6.59
C ARG A 367 24.78 -1.06 -6.03
N PRO A 368 24.06 -2.09 -5.54
CA PRO A 368 24.65 -3.22 -4.80
C PRO A 368 25.72 -3.95 -5.60
N PHE A 369 25.57 -4.08 -6.92
CA PHE A 369 26.60 -4.69 -7.78
C PHE A 369 27.87 -3.84 -7.93
N VAL A 370 27.74 -2.51 -7.93
CA VAL A 370 28.90 -1.62 -7.99
C VAL A 370 29.67 -1.73 -6.69
N ARG A 371 28.96 -1.69 -5.55
CA ARG A 371 29.52 -1.87 -4.21
C ARG A 371 30.20 -3.24 -4.05
N ALA A 372 29.52 -4.31 -4.44
CA ALA A 372 30.11 -5.65 -4.44
C ALA A 372 31.35 -5.73 -5.34
N ALA A 373 31.36 -5.02 -6.48
CA ALA A 373 32.50 -5.01 -7.39
C ALA A 373 33.70 -4.23 -6.84
N GLN A 374 33.46 -3.22 -5.99
CA GLN A 374 34.52 -2.54 -5.23
C GLN A 374 35.08 -3.46 -4.13
N ALA A 375 34.22 -4.23 -3.45
CA ALA A 375 34.61 -5.15 -2.39
C ALA A 375 35.41 -6.37 -2.87
N VAL A 376 34.95 -7.06 -3.92
CA VAL A 376 35.54 -8.35 -4.36
C VAL A 376 36.00 -8.38 -5.82
N GLY A 377 35.98 -7.23 -6.49
CA GLY A 377 36.43 -7.07 -7.86
C GLY A 377 35.36 -7.38 -8.91
N LYS A 378 35.41 -6.62 -10.02
CA LYS A 378 34.48 -6.73 -11.17
C LYS A 378 34.40 -8.14 -11.77
N ARG A 379 35.48 -8.92 -11.71
CA ARG A 379 35.52 -10.29 -12.26
C ARG A 379 34.60 -11.24 -11.49
N ARG A 380 34.63 -11.21 -10.16
CA ARG A 380 33.78 -12.07 -9.32
C ARG A 380 32.31 -11.67 -9.43
N VAL A 381 32.03 -10.36 -9.42
CA VAL A 381 30.67 -9.86 -9.65
C VAL A 381 30.17 -10.24 -11.04
N ARG A 382 30.99 -10.13 -12.09
CA ARG A 382 30.62 -10.58 -13.43
C ARG A 382 30.35 -12.08 -13.46
N ALA A 383 31.22 -12.89 -12.86
CA ALA A 383 31.03 -14.33 -12.80
C ALA A 383 29.75 -14.71 -12.03
N PHE A 384 29.42 -14.01 -10.94
CA PHE A 384 28.14 -14.16 -10.25
C PHE A 384 27.00 -13.73 -11.16
N ARG A 385 27.07 -12.54 -11.75
CA ARG A 385 26.06 -12.04 -12.69
C ARG A 385 25.84 -12.97 -13.88
N ASP A 386 26.86 -13.68 -14.33
CA ASP A 386 26.80 -14.60 -15.46
C ASP A 386 26.31 -15.98 -15.00
N SER A 387 26.71 -16.46 -13.81
CA SER A 387 26.10 -17.64 -13.17
C SER A 387 24.65 -17.39 -12.80
N ILE A 388 24.29 -16.10 -12.66
CA ILE A 388 22.93 -15.63 -12.47
C ILE A 388 22.16 -15.09 -13.65
N ALA A 389 22.80 -15.02 -14.81
CA ALA A 389 22.12 -14.76 -16.04
C ALA A 389 21.79 -16.09 -16.69
N THR A 390 20.51 -16.45 -16.72
CA THR A 390 20.07 -17.25 -17.86
C THR A 390 20.17 -16.36 -19.10
N ARG A 391 20.40 -16.99 -20.26
CA ARG A 391 19.93 -16.36 -21.49
C ARG A 391 18.45 -16.11 -21.26
N PRO A 392 17.96 -14.86 -21.41
CA PRO A 392 16.52 -14.64 -21.38
C PRO A 392 15.92 -15.68 -22.34
N PRO A 393 14.81 -16.34 -21.97
CA PRO A 393 14.11 -17.17 -22.94
C PRO A 393 13.96 -16.31 -24.20
N PRO A 394 14.23 -16.88 -25.40
CA PRO A 394 14.06 -16.13 -26.63
C PRO A 394 12.68 -15.49 -26.57
N ALA A 395 12.62 -14.18 -26.85
CA ALA A 395 11.35 -13.46 -26.81
C ALA A 395 10.34 -14.26 -27.64
N VAL A 396 9.35 -14.81 -26.96
CA VAL A 396 8.28 -15.56 -27.63
C VAL A 396 7.45 -14.49 -28.30
N GLU A 397 7.61 -14.36 -29.63
CA GLU A 397 6.73 -13.51 -30.41
C GLU A 397 5.31 -14.01 -30.23
N VAL A 398 4.41 -13.05 -30.08
CA VAL A 398 3.00 -13.31 -29.85
C VAL A 398 2.41 -13.79 -31.16
N PRO A 399 1.94 -15.04 -31.23
CA PRO A 399 1.30 -15.49 -32.46
C PRO A 399 0.07 -14.64 -32.70
N ALA A 400 -0.13 -14.12 -33.91
CA ALA A 400 -1.33 -13.32 -34.25
C ALA A 400 -2.64 -14.06 -33.91
N ALA A 401 -2.63 -15.40 -33.95
CA ALA A 401 -3.77 -16.22 -33.52
C ALA A 401 -4.11 -16.08 -32.02
N ALA A 402 -3.14 -15.80 -31.14
CA ALA A 402 -3.39 -15.67 -29.70
C ALA A 402 -4.33 -14.50 -29.35
N TYR A 403 -4.51 -13.52 -30.26
CA TYR A 403 -5.49 -12.46 -30.11
C TYR A 403 -6.93 -12.93 -30.36
N HIS A 404 -7.15 -14.08 -30.99
CA HIS A 404 -8.50 -14.48 -31.43
C HIS A 404 -8.84 -15.94 -31.12
N ASP A 405 -7.86 -16.72 -30.67
CA ASP A 405 -7.97 -18.15 -30.39
C ASP A 405 -7.43 -18.43 -28.98
N ARG A 406 -8.32 -18.90 -28.10
CA ARG A 406 -8.01 -19.23 -26.71
C ARG A 406 -6.98 -20.35 -26.61
N ASP A 407 -7.01 -21.35 -27.50
CA ASP A 407 -6.01 -22.42 -27.50
C ASP A 407 -4.62 -21.88 -27.91
N ALA A 408 -4.59 -20.93 -28.85
CA ALA A 408 -3.36 -20.25 -29.23
C ALA A 408 -2.82 -19.38 -28.09
N LEU A 409 -3.69 -18.67 -27.38
CA LEU A 409 -3.35 -17.91 -26.18
C LEU A 409 -2.80 -18.83 -25.07
N GLN A 410 -3.45 -19.96 -24.79
CA GLN A 410 -2.97 -20.96 -23.82
C GLN A 410 -1.57 -21.43 -24.17
N ARG A 411 -1.31 -21.81 -25.44
CA ARG A 411 0.03 -22.24 -25.87
C ARG A 411 1.06 -21.14 -25.69
N PHE A 412 0.72 -19.90 -26.01
CA PHE A 412 1.59 -18.74 -25.81
C PHE A 412 1.90 -18.49 -24.33
N LEU A 413 0.90 -18.51 -23.45
CA LEU A 413 1.07 -18.33 -22.01
C LEU A 413 1.93 -19.46 -21.42
N ALA A 414 1.68 -20.71 -21.81
CA ALA A 414 2.48 -21.85 -21.38
C ALA A 414 3.94 -21.72 -21.83
N ALA A 415 4.18 -21.32 -23.08
CA ALA A 415 5.52 -21.04 -23.61
C ALA A 415 6.20 -19.84 -22.93
N SER A 416 5.41 -18.93 -22.34
CA SER A 416 5.88 -17.76 -21.60
C SER A 416 6.15 -18.04 -20.12
N GLY A 417 6.06 -19.31 -19.67
CA GLY A 417 6.36 -19.70 -18.29
C GLY A 417 5.13 -19.84 -17.38
N LEU A 418 3.92 -19.75 -17.93
CA LEU A 418 2.66 -19.88 -17.17
C LEU A 418 2.00 -21.24 -17.38
N ALA A 419 2.77 -22.32 -17.56
CA ALA A 419 2.21 -23.61 -17.96
C ALA A 419 1.12 -24.15 -17.01
N ALA A 420 1.22 -23.88 -15.71
CA ALA A 420 0.22 -24.30 -14.72
C ALA A 420 -1.09 -23.51 -14.81
N ASP A 421 -1.02 -22.22 -15.16
CA ASP A 421 -2.17 -21.30 -15.21
C ASP A 421 -2.70 -21.07 -16.62
N ALA A 422 -1.98 -21.47 -17.66
CA ALA A 422 -2.24 -21.08 -19.05
C ALA A 422 -3.66 -21.42 -19.52
N ALA A 423 -4.20 -22.59 -19.16
CA ALA A 423 -5.56 -22.97 -19.56
C ALA A 423 -6.60 -22.09 -18.88
N ARG A 424 -6.50 -21.91 -17.56
CA ARG A 424 -7.38 -21.03 -16.77
C ARG A 424 -7.32 -19.60 -17.29
N LEU A 425 -6.13 -19.06 -17.50
CA LEU A 425 -5.94 -17.70 -18.00
C LEU A 425 -6.55 -17.51 -19.38
N ALA A 426 -6.35 -18.47 -20.30
CA ALA A 426 -6.85 -18.34 -21.66
C ALA A 426 -8.34 -18.63 -21.83
N HIS A 427 -8.94 -19.49 -21.01
CA HIS A 427 -10.32 -19.94 -21.17
C HIS A 427 -11.30 -19.35 -20.17
N ASP A 428 -10.85 -19.11 -18.93
CA ASP A 428 -11.73 -18.65 -17.86
C ASP A 428 -11.54 -17.16 -17.57
N VAL A 429 -10.31 -16.66 -17.68
CA VAL A 429 -9.99 -15.25 -17.36
C VAL A 429 -10.07 -14.35 -18.58
N ALA A 430 -9.52 -14.76 -19.73
CA ALA A 430 -9.48 -13.90 -20.90
C ALA A 430 -10.90 -13.51 -21.37
N LEU A 431 -11.11 -12.22 -21.62
CA LEU A 431 -12.36 -11.68 -22.14
C LEU A 431 -12.17 -11.21 -23.59
N VAL A 432 -13.25 -11.26 -24.36
CA VAL A 432 -13.26 -10.64 -25.70
C VAL A 432 -13.49 -9.14 -25.51
N GLY A 433 -12.45 -8.35 -25.80
CA GLY A 433 -12.55 -6.91 -26.00
C GLY A 433 -12.72 -6.58 -27.47
N LEU A 434 -13.24 -5.40 -27.77
CA LEU A 434 -13.45 -4.87 -29.10
C LEU A 434 -12.59 -3.62 -29.28
N ARG A 435 -11.43 -3.79 -29.93
CA ARG A 435 -10.55 -2.66 -30.23
C ARG A 435 -11.16 -1.81 -31.34
N LEU A 436 -11.19 -0.50 -31.16
CA LEU A 436 -11.71 0.44 -32.15
C LEU A 436 -10.59 0.94 -33.06
N ASP A 437 -10.47 0.33 -34.23
CA ASP A 437 -9.49 0.71 -35.25
C ASP A 437 -10.06 1.78 -36.17
N ALA A 438 -9.19 2.66 -36.71
CA ALA A 438 -9.55 3.55 -37.80
C ALA A 438 -10.12 2.76 -39.00
N ALA A 439 -11.24 3.22 -39.53
CA ALA A 439 -11.95 2.59 -40.64
C ALA A 439 -11.71 3.33 -41.96
N ASP A 440 -10.44 3.53 -42.33
CA ASP A 440 -10.04 4.32 -43.50
C ASP A 440 -10.69 3.80 -44.79
N GLY A 441 -11.59 4.61 -45.36
CA GLY A 441 -12.27 4.32 -46.63
C GLY A 441 -13.38 3.26 -46.54
N ALA A 442 -13.70 2.73 -45.35
CA ALA A 442 -14.85 1.85 -45.16
C ALA A 442 -16.12 2.67 -44.92
N GLU A 443 -17.24 2.23 -45.49
CA GLU A 443 -18.57 2.79 -45.17
C GLU A 443 -19.03 2.27 -43.80
N VAL A 444 -18.55 2.89 -42.73
CA VAL A 444 -19.00 2.65 -41.34
C VAL A 444 -19.67 3.88 -40.76
N ARG A 445 -20.64 3.68 -39.88
CA ARG A 445 -21.39 4.77 -39.23
C ARG A 445 -20.81 5.10 -37.87
N SER A 446 -20.22 4.14 -37.18
CA SER A 446 -19.54 4.32 -35.90
C SER A 446 -18.37 5.29 -36.00
N ARG A 447 -18.24 6.18 -35.02
CA ARG A 447 -17.17 7.18 -34.98
C ARG A 447 -16.83 7.66 -33.58
N LEU A 448 -15.61 8.13 -33.45
CA LEU A 448 -15.13 8.95 -32.33
C LEU A 448 -15.08 10.42 -32.79
N GLY A 449 -15.46 11.34 -31.91
CA GLY A 449 -15.49 12.77 -32.18
C GLY A 449 -16.35 13.22 -33.37
N GLY A 450 -16.07 14.42 -33.87
CA GLY A 450 -16.79 15.04 -34.98
C GLY A 450 -18.07 15.80 -34.58
N PRO A 451 -18.96 16.09 -35.55
CA PRO A 451 -20.27 16.65 -35.24
C PRO A 451 -21.04 15.71 -34.30
N GLY A 452 -21.64 16.30 -33.27
CA GLY A 452 -22.40 15.55 -32.28
C GLY A 452 -23.52 14.73 -32.92
N LEU A 453 -23.82 13.59 -32.32
CA LEU A 453 -25.00 12.79 -32.66
C LEU A 453 -25.99 12.88 -31.50
N LEU A 454 -27.24 13.24 -31.79
CA LEU A 454 -28.30 13.30 -30.80
C LEU A 454 -29.48 12.43 -31.20
N ALA A 455 -30.27 12.00 -30.23
CA ALA A 455 -31.61 11.50 -30.49
C ALA A 455 -32.44 12.58 -31.22
N PRO A 456 -33.33 12.21 -32.15
CA PRO A 456 -34.20 13.18 -32.82
C PRO A 456 -35.01 14.02 -31.82
N GLY A 457 -34.84 15.34 -31.89
CA GLY A 457 -35.58 16.30 -31.05
C GLY A 457 -35.07 16.45 -29.62
N VAL A 458 -33.94 15.84 -29.27
CA VAL A 458 -33.30 16.01 -27.95
C VAL A 458 -32.31 17.17 -28.00
N ASP A 459 -32.30 17.98 -26.95
CA ASP A 459 -31.37 19.09 -26.77
C ASP A 459 -29.94 18.58 -26.51
N TRP A 460 -28.94 19.43 -26.76
CA TRP A 460 -27.56 19.11 -26.44
C TRP A 460 -27.40 18.85 -24.92
N PRO A 461 -26.68 17.80 -24.47
CA PRO A 461 -26.52 17.50 -23.06
C PRO A 461 -25.62 18.53 -22.36
N HIS A 462 -25.92 18.81 -21.09
CA HIS A 462 -25.20 19.80 -20.29
C HIS A 462 -24.92 19.28 -18.88
N ALA A 463 -23.77 19.64 -18.35
CA ALA A 463 -23.40 19.48 -16.94
C ALA A 463 -24.12 20.53 -16.07
N GLU A 464 -23.94 20.41 -14.75
CA GLU A 464 -24.37 21.41 -13.79
C GLU A 464 -23.75 22.80 -14.12
N GLY A 465 -24.51 23.87 -13.86
CA GLY A 465 -24.15 25.21 -14.34
C GLY A 465 -24.35 25.39 -15.85
N GLY A 466 -24.84 24.35 -16.53
CA GLY A 466 -25.25 24.39 -17.92
C GLY A 466 -24.08 24.38 -18.88
N ARG A 467 -22.87 23.89 -18.56
CA ARG A 467 -21.78 23.74 -19.56
C ARG A 467 -22.15 22.64 -20.55
N PRO A 468 -21.95 22.82 -21.87
CA PRO A 468 -22.30 21.77 -22.84
C PRO A 468 -21.26 20.65 -22.81
N HIS A 469 -21.70 19.40 -22.88
CA HIS A 469 -20.75 18.29 -22.98
C HIS A 469 -20.09 18.19 -24.35
N THR A 470 -18.85 17.71 -24.37
CA THR A 470 -18.12 17.33 -25.57
C THR A 470 -18.62 15.99 -26.07
N PHE A 471 -18.93 15.89 -27.37
CA PHE A 471 -19.29 14.61 -27.99
C PHE A 471 -18.04 13.75 -28.18
N LEU A 472 -18.04 12.57 -27.58
CA LEU A 472 -16.88 11.67 -27.58
C LEU A 472 -17.03 10.55 -28.61
N ALA A 473 -18.20 9.91 -28.67
CA ALA A 473 -18.42 8.78 -29.55
C ALA A 473 -19.89 8.57 -29.91
N GLY A 474 -20.10 8.02 -31.09
CA GLY A 474 -21.37 7.41 -31.49
C GLY A 474 -21.09 6.04 -32.11
N ILE A 475 -21.54 4.99 -31.45
CA ILE A 475 -21.29 3.61 -31.83
C ILE A 475 -22.62 2.99 -32.28
N ASP A 476 -22.68 2.52 -33.52
CA ASP A 476 -23.81 1.74 -34.01
C ASP A 476 -23.58 0.28 -33.59
N LEU A 477 -24.41 -0.24 -32.70
CA LEU A 477 -24.19 -1.55 -32.12
C LEU A 477 -24.35 -2.69 -33.14
N ALA A 478 -25.05 -2.45 -34.25
CA ALA A 478 -25.15 -3.41 -35.35
C ALA A 478 -23.86 -3.54 -36.17
N GLU A 479 -22.89 -2.63 -35.98
CA GLU A 479 -21.55 -2.70 -36.60
C GLU A 479 -20.53 -3.46 -35.73
N LEU A 480 -20.89 -3.80 -34.49
CA LEU A 480 -20.03 -4.56 -33.60
C LEU A 480 -20.06 -6.06 -33.96
N PRO A 481 -18.95 -6.79 -33.73
CA PRO A 481 -19.00 -8.25 -33.71
C PRO A 481 -20.07 -8.74 -32.73
N ALA A 482 -20.80 -9.80 -33.12
CA ALA A 482 -21.85 -10.37 -32.28
C ALA A 482 -21.30 -10.75 -30.89
N THR A 483 -22.02 -10.32 -29.86
CA THR A 483 -21.69 -10.53 -28.45
C THR A 483 -22.98 -10.73 -27.67
N ASP A 484 -22.92 -11.50 -26.58
CA ASP A 484 -24.05 -11.69 -25.68
C ASP A 484 -24.13 -10.59 -24.60
N GLU A 485 -23.08 -9.74 -24.50
CA GLU A 485 -22.98 -8.72 -23.44
C GLU A 485 -23.64 -7.39 -23.80
N LEU A 486 -23.78 -7.05 -25.09
CA LEU A 486 -24.35 -5.77 -25.53
C LEU A 486 -25.57 -6.01 -26.43
N PRO A 487 -26.52 -5.06 -26.52
CA PRO A 487 -27.57 -5.12 -27.53
C PRO A 487 -26.97 -5.24 -28.94
N GLY A 488 -27.53 -6.13 -29.77
CA GLY A 488 -27.01 -6.36 -31.13
C GLY A 488 -27.37 -5.28 -32.16
N GLU A 489 -28.21 -4.31 -31.78
CA GLU A 489 -28.67 -3.20 -32.62
C GLU A 489 -28.87 -1.94 -31.76
N GLY A 490 -29.06 -0.79 -32.40
CA GLY A 490 -29.24 0.50 -31.72
C GLY A 490 -27.97 1.35 -31.75
N TRP A 491 -28.01 2.49 -31.05
CA TRP A 491 -26.89 3.42 -30.97
C TRP A 491 -26.50 3.70 -29.53
N MET A 492 -25.21 3.68 -29.23
CA MET A 492 -24.65 4.22 -28.00
C MET A 492 -24.02 5.58 -28.31
N LEU A 493 -24.46 6.62 -27.63
CA LEU A 493 -23.97 7.99 -27.77
C LEU A 493 -23.30 8.42 -26.47
N VAL A 494 -22.07 8.90 -26.53
CA VAL A 494 -21.25 9.20 -25.36
C VAL A 494 -20.79 10.65 -25.39
N PHE A 495 -21.01 11.34 -24.27
CA PHE A 495 -20.64 12.73 -24.04
C PHE A 495 -20.01 12.89 -22.66
N ALA A 496 -19.10 13.85 -22.50
CA ALA A 496 -18.58 14.25 -21.19
C ALA A 496 -18.20 15.73 -21.15
N ASP A 497 -18.19 16.31 -19.95
CA ASP A 497 -17.72 17.67 -19.67
C ASP A 497 -16.18 17.70 -19.66
N ILE A 498 -15.59 17.97 -20.82
CA ILE A 498 -14.14 18.11 -21.02
C ILE A 498 -13.82 19.56 -21.35
N ASP A 499 -12.90 20.16 -20.61
CA ASP A 499 -12.45 21.53 -20.84
C ASP A 499 -11.18 21.64 -21.73
N ASP A 500 -10.80 22.87 -22.07
CA ASP A 500 -9.67 23.19 -22.94
C ASP A 500 -8.30 22.78 -22.36
N GLY A 501 -8.23 22.52 -21.05
CA GLY A 501 -7.02 22.05 -20.37
C GLY A 501 -6.84 20.54 -20.42
N GLY A 502 -7.84 19.80 -20.92
CA GLY A 502 -7.89 18.35 -20.78
C GLY A 502 -8.13 17.90 -19.33
N GLU A 503 -8.51 18.83 -18.45
CA GLU A 503 -8.97 18.54 -17.11
C GLU A 503 -10.47 18.23 -17.21
N ALA A 504 -10.85 16.98 -16.93
CA ALA A 504 -12.25 16.71 -16.70
C ALA A 504 -12.56 17.07 -15.26
N ASN A 505 -13.18 18.23 -15.08
CA ASN A 505 -13.72 18.66 -13.80
C ASN A 505 -14.66 17.56 -13.29
N GLY A 506 -14.23 16.76 -12.32
CA GLY A 506 -15.06 15.73 -11.67
C GLY A 506 -14.98 14.30 -12.22
N LEU A 507 -14.23 14.01 -13.30
CA LEU A 507 -14.06 12.61 -13.79
C LEU A 507 -12.85 11.88 -13.21
N VAL A 508 -11.98 12.57 -12.46
CA VAL A 508 -10.92 11.90 -11.70
C VAL A 508 -11.52 11.02 -10.60
N ASP A 509 -12.69 11.43 -10.08
CA ASP A 509 -13.56 10.61 -9.26
C ASP A 509 -14.64 9.93 -10.12
N GLU A 510 -15.35 8.96 -9.55
CA GLU A 510 -16.49 8.33 -10.21
C GLU A 510 -17.63 9.35 -10.42
N SER A 511 -18.08 9.50 -11.66
CA SER A 511 -19.22 10.35 -12.03
C SER A 511 -20.35 9.50 -12.61
N ASP A 512 -21.57 9.70 -12.12
CA ASP A 512 -22.76 8.99 -12.56
C ASP A 512 -23.36 9.59 -13.86
N ASN A 513 -24.31 8.90 -14.49
CA ASN A 513 -25.01 9.36 -15.69
C ASN A 513 -26.33 10.08 -15.37
N ALA A 514 -26.41 10.79 -14.23
CA ALA A 514 -27.60 11.53 -13.86
C ALA A 514 -27.75 12.82 -14.69
N PRO A 515 -28.97 13.37 -14.83
CA PRO A 515 -29.16 14.66 -15.48
C PRO A 515 -28.35 15.78 -14.82
N GLY A 516 -27.45 16.40 -15.57
CA GLY A 516 -26.55 17.45 -15.07
C GLY A 516 -25.22 16.94 -14.53
N ALA A 517 -24.97 15.63 -14.51
CA ALA A 517 -23.66 15.08 -14.20
C ALA A 517 -22.61 15.41 -15.27
N GLU A 518 -21.35 15.11 -15.00
CA GLU A 518 -20.21 15.37 -15.88
C GLU A 518 -20.20 14.46 -17.12
N ILE A 519 -20.99 13.39 -17.13
CA ILE A 519 -21.16 12.52 -18.30
C ILE A 519 -22.61 12.50 -18.79
N HIS A 520 -22.76 12.17 -20.07
CA HIS A 520 -24.05 11.79 -20.62
C HIS A 520 -23.89 10.63 -21.61
N VAL A 521 -24.43 9.47 -21.25
CA VAL A 521 -24.48 8.29 -22.11
C VAL A 521 -25.93 7.95 -22.42
N ALA A 522 -26.24 7.85 -23.72
CA ALA A 522 -27.59 7.55 -24.19
C ALA A 522 -27.59 6.35 -25.13
N TYR A 523 -28.56 5.45 -24.92
CA TYR A 523 -28.87 4.38 -25.85
C TYR A 523 -30.11 4.72 -26.67
N LEU A 524 -30.00 4.61 -27.99
CA LEU A 524 -31.12 4.76 -28.91
C LEU A 524 -31.56 3.38 -29.37
N GLU A 525 -32.84 3.09 -29.19
CA GLU A 525 -33.46 1.84 -29.60
C GLU A 525 -33.29 1.56 -31.10
N PRO A 526 -33.32 0.28 -31.51
CA PRO A 526 -33.25 -0.10 -32.91
C PRO A 526 -34.29 0.64 -33.77
N GLY A 527 -33.84 1.16 -34.91
CA GLY A 527 -34.66 1.96 -35.83
C GLY A 527 -34.70 3.47 -35.54
N VAL A 528 -34.18 3.92 -34.39
CA VAL A 528 -34.01 5.35 -34.10
C VAL A 528 -32.62 5.80 -34.55
N ALA A 529 -32.53 6.36 -35.75
CA ALA A 529 -31.26 6.91 -36.25
C ALA A 529 -30.92 8.23 -35.54
N PRO A 530 -29.69 8.40 -35.03
CA PRO A 530 -29.27 9.67 -34.48
C PRO A 530 -29.19 10.73 -35.59
N VAL A 531 -29.40 11.99 -35.22
CA VAL A 531 -29.25 13.14 -36.10
C VAL A 531 -27.95 13.87 -35.79
N ALA A 532 -27.24 14.29 -36.84
CA ALA A 532 -26.08 15.15 -36.68
C ALA A 532 -26.52 16.51 -36.13
N ALA A 533 -25.83 16.98 -35.10
CA ALA A 533 -26.05 18.25 -34.45
C ALA A 533 -24.77 19.09 -34.48
N THR A 534 -24.94 20.39 -34.72
CA THR A 534 -23.82 21.34 -34.65
C THR A 534 -23.47 21.55 -33.19
N PRO A 535 -22.19 21.38 -32.79
CA PRO A 535 -21.75 21.67 -31.44
C PRO A 535 -22.11 23.11 -31.01
N PRO A 536 -22.51 23.33 -29.75
CA PRO A 536 -22.73 24.68 -29.24
C PRO A 536 -21.47 25.53 -29.38
N SER A 537 -21.62 26.81 -29.73
CA SER A 537 -20.48 27.72 -29.98
C SER A 537 -19.59 27.99 -28.76
N ARG A 538 -20.03 27.58 -27.57
CA ARG A 538 -19.34 27.74 -26.28
C ARG A 538 -18.68 26.44 -25.79
N LEU A 539 -18.73 25.39 -26.61
CA LEU A 539 -18.06 24.14 -26.30
C LEU A 539 -16.55 24.38 -26.34
N ALA A 540 -15.86 23.97 -25.28
CA ALA A 540 -14.42 24.11 -25.14
C ALA A 540 -13.69 23.29 -26.22
N VAL A 541 -13.95 21.98 -26.22
CA VAL A 541 -13.27 21.04 -27.11
C VAL A 541 -14.24 20.43 -28.12
N VAL A 542 -13.81 20.34 -29.39
CA VAL A 542 -14.46 19.53 -30.42
C VAL A 542 -13.43 18.55 -30.95
N LEU A 543 -13.60 17.27 -30.63
CA LEU A 543 -12.71 16.21 -31.09
C LEU A 543 -12.78 16.04 -32.61
N ARG A 544 -11.67 15.66 -33.23
CA ARG A 544 -11.65 15.31 -34.66
C ARG A 544 -12.50 14.08 -34.90
N GLU A 545 -13.26 14.10 -36.00
CA GLU A 545 -13.99 12.92 -36.43
C GLU A 545 -13.01 11.83 -36.87
N ARG A 546 -13.17 10.64 -36.30
CA ARG A 546 -12.55 9.41 -36.79
C ARG A 546 -13.60 8.31 -36.89
N ARG A 547 -13.80 7.81 -38.10
CA ARG A 547 -14.61 6.61 -38.35
C ARG A 547 -13.88 5.41 -37.80
N VAL A 548 -14.59 4.55 -37.06
CA VAL A 548 -13.99 3.39 -36.40
C VAL A 548 -14.73 2.10 -36.73
N ARG A 549 -14.01 1.00 -36.70
CA ARG A 549 -14.54 -0.36 -36.75
C ARG A 549 -14.09 -1.13 -35.52
N ALA A 550 -14.95 -1.99 -35.01
CA ALA A 550 -14.62 -2.85 -33.88
C ALA A 550 -13.91 -4.13 -34.36
N VAL A 551 -12.78 -4.45 -33.75
CA VAL A 551 -12.01 -5.67 -33.99
C VAL A 551 -11.96 -6.48 -32.69
N ALA A 552 -12.63 -7.64 -32.69
CA ALA A 552 -12.66 -8.52 -31.52
C ALA A 552 -11.27 -9.10 -31.22
N GLN A 553 -10.79 -8.98 -29.99
CA GLN A 553 -9.52 -9.51 -29.51
C GLN A 553 -9.66 -10.06 -28.09
N LEU A 554 -8.90 -11.11 -27.76
CA LEU A 554 -8.75 -11.60 -26.40
C LEU A 554 -7.87 -10.62 -25.62
N THR A 555 -8.37 -10.21 -24.47
CA THR A 555 -7.72 -9.32 -23.50
C THR A 555 -7.50 -10.08 -22.20
N LEU A 556 -6.47 -9.67 -21.45
CA LEU A 556 -6.17 -10.16 -20.11
C LEU A 556 -6.04 -8.96 -19.16
N PRO A 557 -6.32 -9.10 -17.84
CA PRO A 557 -6.21 -7.99 -16.90
C PRO A 557 -4.81 -7.37 -16.84
N THR A 558 -4.72 -6.04 -16.83
CA THR A 558 -3.43 -5.30 -16.88
C THR A 558 -3.10 -4.54 -15.59
N SER A 559 -3.84 -4.81 -14.52
CA SER A 559 -3.70 -4.11 -13.24
C SER A 559 -2.40 -4.43 -12.49
N TRP A 560 -1.97 -3.50 -11.63
CA TRP A 560 -0.94 -3.74 -10.62
C TRP A 560 -1.39 -4.75 -9.55
N GLN A 561 -2.70 -4.96 -9.38
CA GLN A 561 -3.29 -5.95 -8.47
C GLN A 561 -3.46 -7.35 -9.09
N VAL A 562 -3.09 -7.53 -10.36
CA VAL A 562 -3.40 -8.76 -11.11
C VAL A 562 -2.82 -10.02 -10.45
N GLY A 563 -1.71 -9.91 -9.73
CA GLY A 563 -1.15 -11.02 -8.96
C GLY A 563 -2.10 -11.54 -7.89
N VAL A 564 -2.71 -10.62 -7.13
CA VAL A 564 -3.71 -10.95 -6.10
C VAL A 564 -4.98 -11.47 -6.77
N LEU A 565 -5.49 -10.76 -7.78
CA LEU A 565 -6.71 -11.13 -8.50
C LEU A 565 -6.65 -12.55 -9.08
N LEU A 566 -5.51 -12.88 -9.71
CA LEU A 566 -5.34 -14.14 -10.42
C LEU A 566 -4.71 -15.24 -9.56
N GLY A 567 -4.39 -14.96 -8.30
CA GLY A 567 -3.70 -15.89 -7.41
C GLY A 567 -2.33 -16.34 -7.93
N LEU A 568 -1.63 -15.46 -8.67
CA LEU A 568 -0.32 -15.77 -9.25
C LEU A 568 0.78 -15.52 -8.23
N GLY A 569 1.67 -16.50 -8.08
CA GLY A 569 2.92 -16.32 -7.33
C GLY A 569 3.82 -15.27 -7.98
N PRO A 570 4.81 -14.72 -7.27
CA PRO A 570 5.67 -13.65 -7.81
C PRO A 570 6.37 -14.02 -9.12
N VAL A 571 6.77 -15.29 -9.27
CA VAL A 571 7.44 -15.80 -10.47
C VAL A 571 6.45 -15.82 -11.65
N GLU A 572 5.27 -16.40 -11.45
CA GLU A 572 4.21 -16.46 -12.46
C GLU A 572 3.72 -15.06 -12.83
N LEU A 573 3.52 -14.17 -11.84
CA LEU A 573 3.14 -12.79 -12.06
C LEU A 573 4.13 -12.03 -12.95
N ALA A 574 5.43 -12.26 -12.76
CA ALA A 574 6.44 -11.65 -13.60
C ALA A 574 6.49 -12.23 -15.03
N ALA A 575 6.17 -13.53 -15.22
CA ALA A 575 5.91 -14.05 -16.57
C ALA A 575 4.66 -13.44 -17.18
N TYR A 576 3.62 -13.30 -16.38
CA TYR A 576 2.34 -12.74 -16.79
C TYR A 576 2.52 -11.32 -17.34
N TYR A 577 3.15 -10.41 -16.59
CA TYR A 577 3.46 -9.08 -17.11
C TYR A 577 4.31 -9.15 -18.37
N GLY A 578 5.34 -9.99 -18.39
CA GLY A 578 6.15 -10.16 -19.59
C GLY A 578 5.34 -10.64 -20.80
N ALA A 579 4.41 -11.57 -20.61
CA ALA A 579 3.54 -12.08 -21.66
C ALA A 579 2.56 -10.99 -22.11
N VAL A 580 1.82 -10.39 -21.18
CA VAL A 580 0.77 -9.39 -21.42
C VAL A 580 1.34 -8.12 -22.04
N GLU A 581 2.40 -7.51 -21.49
CA GLU A 581 3.04 -6.32 -22.08
C GLU A 581 3.48 -6.54 -23.53
N ARG A 582 3.82 -7.78 -23.91
CA ARG A 582 4.22 -8.11 -25.29
C ARG A 582 3.05 -8.46 -26.20
N SER A 583 1.94 -8.96 -25.65
CA SER A 583 0.83 -9.55 -26.41
C SER A 583 -0.44 -8.73 -26.33
N VAL A 584 -1.22 -8.97 -25.30
CA VAL A 584 -2.63 -8.62 -25.11
C VAL A 584 -2.81 -7.53 -24.06
N GLY A 585 -1.71 -6.92 -23.62
CA GLY A 585 -1.70 -5.80 -22.70
C GLY A 585 -2.24 -4.52 -23.35
N PRO A 586 -2.29 -3.44 -22.57
CA PRO A 586 -2.90 -2.20 -23.02
C PRO A 586 -2.09 -1.72 -24.22
N GLN A 587 -2.74 -1.69 -25.37
CA GLN A 587 -2.13 -1.07 -26.54
C GLN A 587 -2.29 0.44 -26.32
N HIS A 588 -1.31 1.04 -25.65
CA HIS A 588 -1.32 2.48 -25.37
C HIS A 588 -1.77 3.27 -26.61
N GLY A 589 -2.77 4.14 -26.43
CA GLY A 589 -3.38 4.91 -27.51
C GLY A 589 -4.43 4.17 -28.34
N CYS A 590 -4.90 2.99 -27.92
CA CYS A 590 -6.06 2.33 -28.51
C CYS A 590 -7.31 2.57 -27.67
N HIS A 591 -8.47 2.55 -28.34
CA HIS A 591 -9.79 2.67 -27.70
C HIS A 591 -10.49 1.32 -27.73
N TRP A 592 -11.30 1.05 -26.71
CA TRP A 592 -11.89 -0.27 -26.51
C TRP A 592 -13.37 -0.21 -26.11
N ILE A 593 -14.08 -1.29 -26.41
CA ILE A 593 -15.40 -1.64 -25.86
C ILE A 593 -15.27 -3.07 -25.34
N LEU A 594 -15.87 -3.42 -24.20
CA LEU A 594 -15.70 -4.71 -23.51
C LEU A 594 -14.23 -5.05 -23.18
N GLY A 595 -14.00 -6.25 -22.62
CA GLY A 595 -12.68 -6.75 -22.29
C GLY A 595 -12.13 -6.22 -20.96
N TRP A 596 -10.82 -6.40 -20.78
CA TRP A 596 -10.09 -6.11 -19.53
C TRP A 596 -9.36 -4.76 -19.52
N GLU A 597 -9.57 -3.90 -20.51
CA GLU A 597 -8.80 -2.66 -20.63
C GLU A 597 -8.93 -1.81 -19.36
N THR A 598 -7.80 -1.56 -18.71
CA THR A 598 -7.71 -0.72 -17.50
C THR A 598 -7.34 0.71 -17.86
N GLY A 599 -7.52 1.62 -16.91
CA GLY A 599 -6.96 2.95 -17.04
C GLY A 599 -5.43 2.92 -16.97
N VAL A 600 -4.78 4.07 -17.16
CA VAL A 600 -3.31 4.17 -17.19
C VAL A 600 -2.65 3.90 -15.85
N GLN A 601 -3.38 4.06 -14.74
CA GLN A 601 -2.94 3.70 -13.40
C GLN A 601 -3.18 2.21 -13.09
N GLY A 602 -3.84 1.48 -13.99
CA GLY A 602 -4.08 0.05 -13.84
C GLY A 602 -5.03 -0.30 -12.70
N TYR A 603 -5.91 0.61 -12.27
CA TYR A 603 -6.98 0.27 -11.35
C TYR A 603 -7.98 -0.66 -12.04
N LEU A 604 -8.35 -1.74 -11.34
CA LEU A 604 -9.46 -2.58 -11.77
C LEU A 604 -10.76 -1.85 -11.42
N PRO A 605 -11.75 -1.88 -12.31
CA PRO A 605 -13.11 -1.53 -11.92
C PRO A 605 -13.68 -2.52 -10.91
N ASP A 606 -14.86 -2.19 -10.40
CA ASP A 606 -15.72 -3.16 -9.73
C ASP A 606 -16.03 -4.36 -10.63
N ASP A 607 -15.97 -5.55 -10.03
CA ASP A 607 -16.01 -6.87 -10.69
C ASP A 607 -17.31 -7.14 -11.47
N ASP A 608 -18.38 -6.37 -11.25
CA ASP A 608 -19.70 -6.59 -11.83
C ASP A 608 -20.07 -5.60 -12.95
N SER A 609 -19.11 -4.82 -13.44
CA SER A 609 -19.33 -3.78 -14.45
C SER A 609 -18.79 -4.15 -15.84
N ILE A 610 -19.49 -3.71 -16.88
CA ILE A 610 -19.13 -3.90 -18.29
C ILE A 610 -18.49 -2.61 -18.81
N LEU A 611 -17.34 -2.74 -19.49
CA LEU A 611 -16.72 -1.62 -20.20
C LEU A 611 -17.53 -1.27 -21.46
N LEU A 612 -18.19 -0.12 -21.45
CA LEU A 612 -18.93 0.39 -22.61
C LEU A 612 -18.01 1.13 -23.59
N LEU A 613 -17.10 1.95 -23.08
CA LEU A 613 -16.13 2.68 -23.89
C LEU A 613 -14.89 3.01 -23.05
N HIS A 614 -13.72 2.78 -23.60
CA HIS A 614 -12.44 3.30 -23.12
C HIS A 614 -11.83 4.22 -24.16
N LEU A 615 -11.43 5.42 -23.75
CA LEU A 615 -10.72 6.38 -24.59
C LEU A 615 -9.35 6.68 -23.97
N ALA A 616 -8.29 6.14 -24.59
CA ALA A 616 -6.91 6.55 -24.32
C ALA A 616 -6.55 7.90 -24.97
N ASP A 617 -5.52 8.57 -24.43
CA ASP A 617 -4.85 9.71 -25.06
C ASP A 617 -4.52 9.44 -26.54
N ASP A 618 -4.97 10.33 -27.41
CA ASP A 618 -4.87 10.20 -28.86
C ASP A 618 -4.82 11.56 -29.55
N GLY A 619 -3.59 12.01 -29.83
CA GLY A 619 -3.35 13.26 -30.57
C GLY A 619 -3.89 13.28 -32.01
N GLY A 620 -4.28 12.14 -32.58
CA GLY A 620 -4.98 12.08 -33.86
C GLY A 620 -6.48 12.41 -33.74
N LEU A 621 -7.08 12.24 -32.56
CA LEU A 621 -8.44 12.69 -32.23
C LEU A 621 -8.48 14.13 -31.71
N ASP A 622 -7.33 14.74 -31.47
CA ASP A 622 -7.19 15.91 -30.58
C ASP A 622 -7.80 15.62 -29.19
N PHE A 623 -7.72 14.37 -28.73
CA PHE A 623 -8.13 13.96 -27.41
C PHE A 623 -6.90 13.76 -26.54
N ASN A 624 -6.79 14.55 -25.49
CA ASN A 624 -5.76 14.41 -24.47
C ASN A 624 -6.42 14.55 -23.10
N PHE A 625 -6.09 13.64 -22.20
CA PHE A 625 -6.59 13.66 -20.83
C PHE A 625 -5.42 13.78 -19.87
N MET A 626 -5.23 14.96 -19.27
CA MET A 626 -4.13 15.25 -18.34
C MET A 626 -2.75 14.72 -18.82
N ASP A 627 -1.98 14.04 -17.96
CA ASP A 627 -0.69 13.44 -18.33
C ASP A 627 -0.87 12.07 -19.00
N ALA A 628 -1.26 12.08 -20.27
CA ALA A 628 -1.41 10.90 -21.13
C ALA A 628 -2.40 9.84 -20.57
N GLY A 629 -3.49 10.31 -19.99
CA GLY A 629 -4.49 9.51 -19.31
C GLY A 629 -5.55 8.86 -20.20
N SER A 630 -6.60 8.34 -19.55
CA SER A 630 -7.73 7.70 -20.21
C SER A 630 -9.05 7.96 -19.48
N ILE A 631 -10.17 7.87 -20.21
CA ILE A 631 -11.52 7.90 -19.64
C ILE A 631 -12.21 6.57 -19.94
N GLN A 632 -12.90 6.02 -18.94
CA GLN A 632 -13.69 4.81 -19.08
C GLN A 632 -15.15 5.08 -18.75
N PHE A 633 -16.04 4.46 -19.52
CA PHE A 633 -17.49 4.45 -19.29
C PHE A 633 -17.90 3.01 -19.03
N ARG A 634 -18.56 2.77 -17.90
CA ARG A 634 -18.96 1.44 -17.46
C ARG A 634 -20.42 1.40 -17.05
N ILE A 635 -20.99 0.20 -17.05
CA ILE A 635 -22.36 -0.05 -16.58
C ILE A 635 -22.39 -1.34 -15.76
N PRO A 636 -23.08 -1.38 -14.61
CA PRO A 636 -23.31 -2.64 -13.90
C PRO A 636 -24.02 -3.67 -14.81
N HIS A 637 -23.62 -4.93 -14.76
CA HIS A 637 -24.20 -6.01 -15.59
C HIS A 637 -25.72 -6.09 -15.43
N THR A 638 -26.19 -5.95 -14.19
CA THR A 638 -27.61 -5.96 -13.85
C THR A 638 -28.39 -4.79 -14.44
N ALA A 639 -27.80 -3.60 -14.51
CA ALA A 639 -28.41 -2.42 -15.10
C ALA A 639 -28.48 -2.54 -16.63
N LEU A 640 -27.41 -3.02 -17.26
CA LEU A 640 -27.42 -3.27 -18.71
C LEU A 640 -28.48 -4.32 -19.09
N ALA A 641 -28.57 -5.42 -18.35
CA ALA A 641 -29.59 -6.44 -18.55
C ALA A 641 -31.03 -5.89 -18.39
N ALA A 642 -31.21 -4.87 -17.54
CA ALA A 642 -32.48 -4.17 -17.37
C ALA A 642 -32.73 -3.08 -18.43
N GLY A 643 -31.75 -2.78 -19.29
CA GLY A 643 -31.80 -1.64 -20.21
C GLY A 643 -31.72 -0.28 -19.51
N ASP A 644 -31.21 -0.23 -18.27
CA ASP A 644 -31.09 0.98 -17.47
C ASP A 644 -29.74 1.67 -17.71
N TRP A 645 -29.69 2.46 -18.77
CA TRP A 645 -28.51 3.25 -19.12
C TRP A 645 -28.28 4.45 -18.19
N SER A 646 -29.19 4.75 -17.25
CA SER A 646 -28.96 5.82 -16.26
C SER A 646 -27.96 5.42 -15.18
N ALA A 647 -27.69 4.12 -15.02
CA ALA A 647 -26.69 3.57 -14.10
C ALA A 647 -25.28 3.49 -14.71
N VAL A 648 -25.07 4.07 -15.90
CA VAL A 648 -23.72 4.25 -16.44
C VAL A 648 -22.94 5.16 -15.51
N PHE A 649 -21.67 4.87 -15.32
CA PHE A 649 -20.73 5.73 -14.63
C PHE A 649 -19.43 5.86 -15.44
N ALA A 650 -18.64 6.86 -15.12
CA ALA A 650 -17.32 7.04 -15.70
C ALA A 650 -16.27 7.30 -14.64
N TYR A 651 -15.05 6.92 -14.97
CA TYR A 651 -13.86 7.31 -14.21
C TYR A 651 -12.72 7.57 -15.19
N ALA A 652 -11.79 8.42 -14.79
CA ALA A 652 -10.65 8.81 -15.59
C ALA A 652 -9.39 8.82 -14.74
N ASP A 653 -8.26 8.45 -15.35
CA ASP A 653 -6.96 8.43 -14.70
C ASP A 653 -5.86 8.96 -15.62
N SER A 654 -4.76 9.43 -15.05
CA SER A 654 -3.57 9.92 -15.78
C SER A 654 -2.29 9.53 -15.02
N CYS A 655 -1.13 9.58 -15.69
CA CYS A 655 0.14 9.03 -15.19
C CYS A 655 0.70 9.66 -13.90
#